data_AF-A0A2K9EAF5-F1
#
_entry.id   AF-A0A2K9EAF5-F1
#
_cell.length_a   1.000
_cell.length_b   1.000
_cell.length_c   1.000
_cell.angle_alpha   90.00
_cell.angle_beta   90.00
_cell.angle_gamma   90.00
#
_symmetry.space_group_name_H-M   'P 1'
#
loop_
_entity.id
_entity.type
_entity.pdbx_description
1 polymer ?
#
loop_
_entity_poly.entity_id
_entity_poly.type
_entity_poly.pdbx_seq_one_letter_code
_entity_poly.pdbx_strand_id
1 'polypeptide(L)'
;MTDKKKKTTDVNEMIEKLVKNGQKALEEFMEMGQEQIDKIVHAMALAGINDHMRLAKLAVEETGRGVFEDKVIKNIFSTEYIWHSIKDEKTVGVITENDLEGYVEVAEPVGVIAGITPVTNPTSTTMFKSLISVKTRNPIIFAFHPSAQKCSAEAAKTLRDAAVAKGAPKHCIQWIEVPSIEATNALMKHPGVSLILATGGSGMVHSAYSCGKPALGVGPGNVPCYINKDVDVERACTDLILSKTFDNGMICASEQAVIVDEDIRTEFESIMKKYSCYFLNEEETEKVTNYVINKAKMAVNPEVVGKSAAVIAKNAGIEVPEDTKILIAKLPKPSIEYPLSIEKLSPVLAYFVVKDAKQGFEYAREMLKLGGLGHSAVIHSNNEQLCKEFGEIMKVGRVIVNSPSSQGAIGDIYNTNTPSLTLGCGSYGRNSTTSNVSTVNLINKKRIAKRRVNMQWFKIPPKIYFEHGSVQYLQHMPDISRAFIVTDPVMVKLGYVSKVLYYLRKRKIYCHSEIFADVEPDPSIETIMRGVDLMKKFEPDVIIALGGGSAIDAAKCMWLFYENPDTSFDGLKLKFLDIRKRAFQYPNLGEKTKLVAIPTTSGTGSEVTSFSVVTDKEKGNIKYPLADYELTPDVAIIDPQFVMTMPKNITADTGMDVLTHAIEAYVSILASDYTNALAMKAIELVFKYLPRSYNDPSDRVAREKMHNASCIAGMAFTNAFLGINHSLAHKLGGEFNIPHGRANAVLLPHVIRYNAQKPTKFAIFPKYEKYVADYRYAQISRFLNFGGETQEEQIENLIKAIKELMRKLNMPMTIAECGVNEAEFLSKLQDLAERAFEDQCTTTNPRYPLVEELVEIYKKAYYGE
;
A
#
# COMPACT_ATOMS: atom_id res chain seq x y z
N MET A 1 -37.69 -49.79 43.25
CA MET A 1 -37.24 -49.44 41.89
C MET A 1 -38.27 -48.52 41.28
N THR A 2 -37.92 -47.25 41.10
CA THR A 2 -38.74 -46.25 40.39
C THR A 2 -37.85 -45.59 39.35
N ASP A 3 -38.04 -46.01 38.10
CA ASP A 3 -37.35 -45.48 36.92
C ASP A 3 -37.71 -44.01 36.69
N LYS A 4 -36.77 -43.11 36.97
CA LYS A 4 -36.80 -41.74 36.46
C LYS A 4 -36.34 -41.77 35.00
N LYS A 5 -37.29 -41.67 34.07
CA LYS A 5 -37.04 -41.35 32.65
C LYS A 5 -36.11 -40.13 32.53
N LYS A 6 -34.86 -40.32 32.12
CA LYS A 6 -33.96 -39.25 31.67
C LYS A 6 -34.59 -38.60 30.42
N LYS A 7 -34.99 -37.33 30.51
CA LYS A 7 -35.25 -36.51 29.32
C LYS A 7 -33.93 -36.43 28.53
N THR A 8 -33.91 -36.98 27.33
CA THR A 8 -32.83 -36.77 26.35
C THR A 8 -32.95 -35.34 25.81
N THR A 9 -31.97 -34.48 26.10
CA THR A 9 -31.90 -33.12 25.56
C THR A 9 -31.56 -33.18 24.07
N ASP A 10 -32.39 -32.60 23.21
CA ASP A 10 -32.07 -32.42 21.79
C ASP A 10 -31.00 -31.32 21.65
N VAL A 11 -29.83 -31.71 21.14
CA VAL A 11 -28.67 -30.81 20.98
C VAL A 11 -28.97 -29.69 19.99
N ASN A 12 -29.65 -29.97 18.88
CA ASN A 12 -29.90 -28.98 17.83
C ASN A 12 -30.91 -27.94 18.32
N GLU A 13 -31.97 -28.37 18.99
CA GLU A 13 -32.96 -27.44 19.57
C GLU A 13 -32.32 -26.51 20.62
N MET A 14 -31.42 -27.06 21.45
CA MET A 14 -30.68 -26.27 22.43
C MET A 14 -29.80 -25.21 21.76
N ILE A 15 -29.01 -25.58 20.76
CA ILE A 15 -28.10 -24.65 20.06
C ILE A 15 -28.90 -23.58 19.30
N GLU A 16 -29.95 -23.96 18.58
CA GLU A 16 -30.82 -23.03 17.85
C GLU A 16 -31.39 -21.96 18.80
N LYS A 17 -31.89 -22.39 19.96
CA LYS A 17 -32.41 -21.47 20.99
C LYS A 17 -31.35 -20.50 21.50
N LEU A 18 -30.14 -20.99 21.80
CA LEU A 18 -29.04 -20.15 22.28
C LEU A 18 -28.64 -19.11 21.23
N VAL A 19 -28.54 -19.51 19.96
CA VAL A 19 -28.15 -18.60 18.87
C VAL A 19 -29.24 -17.57 18.59
N LYS A 20 -30.52 -17.96 18.56
CA LYS A 20 -31.64 -17.03 18.41
C LYS A 20 -31.67 -15.97 19.51
N ASN A 21 -31.43 -16.38 20.76
CA ASN A 21 -31.28 -15.45 21.88
C ASN A 21 -30.07 -14.53 21.71
N GLY A 22 -28.95 -15.04 21.19
CA GLY A 22 -27.76 -14.27 20.88
C GLY A 22 -28.04 -13.22 19.80
N GLN A 23 -28.73 -13.58 18.72
CA GLN A 23 -29.09 -12.64 17.65
C GLN A 23 -30.01 -11.52 18.18
N LYS A 24 -30.99 -11.85 19.02
CA LYS A 24 -31.82 -10.84 19.68
C LYS A 24 -31.00 -9.91 20.58
N ALA A 25 -30.06 -10.46 21.34
CA ALA A 25 -29.16 -9.65 22.18
C ALA A 25 -28.24 -8.75 21.32
N LEU A 26 -27.85 -9.19 20.13
CA LEU A 26 -27.07 -8.38 19.19
C LEU A 26 -27.89 -7.17 18.72
N GLU A 27 -29.16 -7.38 18.33
CA GLU A 27 -30.08 -6.30 17.96
C GLU A 27 -30.22 -5.27 19.09
N GLU A 28 -30.43 -5.73 20.33
CA GLU A 28 -30.52 -4.84 21.51
C GLU A 28 -29.20 -4.09 21.77
N PHE A 29 -28.03 -4.72 21.56
CA PHE A 29 -26.74 -4.05 21.69
C PHE A 29 -26.51 -2.96 20.66
N MET A 30 -27.11 -3.06 19.46
CA MET A 30 -26.93 -2.05 18.41
C MET A 30 -27.53 -0.69 18.79
N GLU A 31 -28.51 -0.67 19.69
CA GLU A 31 -29.14 0.55 20.21
C GLU A 31 -28.33 1.25 21.31
N MET A 32 -27.21 0.64 21.75
CA MET A 32 -26.41 1.15 22.87
C MET A 32 -25.20 1.96 22.38
N GLY A 33 -25.00 3.12 23.01
CA GLY A 33 -23.83 3.99 22.78
C GLY A 33 -22.57 3.55 23.55
N GLN A 34 -21.43 4.16 23.22
CA GLN A 34 -20.12 3.86 23.81
C GLN A 34 -20.15 3.89 25.35
N GLU A 35 -20.67 4.97 25.94
CA GLU A 35 -20.69 5.15 27.39
C GLU A 35 -21.52 4.09 28.12
N GLN A 36 -22.62 3.64 27.52
CA GLN A 36 -23.45 2.57 28.10
C GLN A 36 -22.70 1.25 28.11
N ILE A 37 -22.02 0.92 27.00
CA ILE A 37 -21.18 -0.27 26.89
C ILE A 37 -20.03 -0.23 27.91
N ASP A 38 -19.37 0.92 28.06
CA ASP A 38 -18.26 1.07 29.00
C ASP A 38 -18.72 0.87 30.45
N LYS A 39 -19.89 1.40 30.82
CA LYS A 39 -20.50 1.17 32.15
C LYS A 39 -20.82 -0.30 32.40
N ILE A 40 -21.32 -1.00 31.39
CA ILE A 40 -21.61 -2.45 31.47
C ILE A 40 -20.31 -3.24 31.70
N VAL A 41 -19.30 -3.01 30.87
CA VAL A 41 -18.02 -3.75 30.93
C VAL A 41 -17.29 -3.44 32.23
N HIS A 42 -17.32 -2.20 32.71
CA HIS A 42 -16.74 -1.85 34.01
C HIS A 42 -17.41 -2.64 35.15
N ALA A 43 -18.74 -2.73 35.17
CA ALA A 43 -19.46 -3.50 36.18
C ALA A 43 -19.14 -5.01 36.10
N MET A 44 -18.98 -5.55 34.88
CA MET A 44 -18.50 -6.92 34.68
C MET A 44 -17.11 -7.14 35.27
N ALA A 45 -16.17 -6.21 35.02
CA ALA A 45 -14.82 -6.28 35.56
C ALA A 45 -14.83 -6.24 37.09
N LEU A 46 -15.56 -5.30 37.70
CA LEU A 46 -15.70 -5.20 39.16
C LEU A 46 -16.31 -6.47 39.77
N ALA A 47 -17.31 -7.07 39.13
CA ALA A 47 -17.92 -8.31 39.61
C ALA A 47 -16.94 -9.48 39.57
N GLY A 48 -16.17 -9.60 38.49
CA GLY A 48 -15.12 -10.61 38.36
C GLY A 48 -13.99 -10.43 39.37
N ILE A 49 -13.55 -9.18 39.62
CA ILE A 49 -12.58 -8.84 40.67
C ILE A 49 -13.15 -9.20 42.04
N ASN A 50 -14.40 -8.86 42.35
CA ASN A 50 -14.97 -9.18 43.66
C ASN A 50 -15.08 -10.70 43.90
N ASP A 51 -15.34 -11.49 42.86
CA ASP A 51 -15.58 -12.93 42.95
C ASP A 51 -14.35 -13.81 42.65
N HIS A 52 -13.19 -13.18 42.39
CA HIS A 52 -11.97 -13.82 41.92
C HIS A 52 -11.53 -15.04 42.75
N MET A 53 -11.58 -14.95 44.09
CA MET A 53 -11.20 -16.03 45.01
C MET A 53 -12.19 -17.19 44.97
N ARG A 54 -13.50 -16.92 45.00
CA ARG A 54 -14.54 -17.96 44.97
C ARG A 54 -14.42 -18.77 43.68
N LEU A 55 -14.26 -18.09 42.55
CA LEU A 55 -14.10 -18.71 41.24
C LEU A 55 -12.80 -19.52 41.14
N ALA A 56 -11.69 -19.01 41.67
CA ALA A 56 -10.42 -19.73 41.71
C ALA A 56 -10.53 -21.04 42.50
N LYS A 57 -11.16 -21.00 43.69
CA LYS A 57 -11.40 -22.17 44.54
C LYS A 57 -12.25 -23.21 43.82
N LEU A 58 -13.37 -22.77 43.21
CA LEU A 58 -14.26 -23.65 42.45
C LEU A 58 -13.54 -24.32 41.27
N ALA A 59 -12.64 -23.61 40.59
CA ALA A 59 -11.85 -24.17 39.50
C ALA A 59 -10.86 -25.25 39.99
N VAL A 60 -10.18 -25.05 41.12
CA VAL A 60 -9.30 -26.08 41.70
C VAL A 60 -10.10 -27.30 42.15
N GLU A 61 -11.21 -27.09 42.85
CA GLU A 61 -12.08 -28.16 43.36
C GLU A 61 -12.68 -29.01 42.23
N GLU A 62 -13.16 -28.37 41.16
CA GLU A 62 -13.77 -29.09 40.03
C GLU A 62 -12.72 -29.80 39.16
N THR A 63 -11.61 -29.12 38.84
CA THR A 63 -10.63 -29.66 37.88
C THR A 63 -9.60 -30.56 38.54
N GLY A 64 -9.33 -30.38 39.83
CA GLY A 64 -8.24 -31.02 40.56
C GLY A 64 -6.84 -30.60 40.09
N ARG A 65 -6.71 -29.43 39.45
CA ARG A 65 -5.48 -28.98 38.78
C ARG A 65 -5.07 -27.58 39.22
N GLY A 66 -3.75 -27.38 39.32
CA GLY A 66 -3.15 -26.08 39.55
C GLY A 66 -3.04 -25.67 41.01
N VAL A 67 -2.83 -24.38 41.22
CA VAL A 67 -2.60 -23.76 42.54
C VAL A 67 -3.68 -22.71 42.76
N PHE A 68 -4.28 -22.69 43.95
CA PHE A 68 -5.39 -21.79 44.26
C PHE A 68 -4.98 -20.32 44.14
N GLU A 69 -3.86 -19.96 44.77
CA GLU A 69 -3.29 -18.61 44.81
C GLU A 69 -2.95 -18.10 43.39
N ASP A 70 -2.44 -18.96 42.53
CA ASP A 70 -2.13 -18.57 41.14
C ASP A 70 -3.41 -18.37 40.32
N LYS A 71 -4.46 -19.16 40.56
CA LYS A 71 -5.78 -18.93 39.93
C LYS A 71 -6.46 -17.66 40.41
N VAL A 72 -6.23 -17.23 41.66
CA VAL A 72 -6.65 -15.93 42.18
C VAL A 72 -6.03 -14.83 41.32
N ILE A 73 -4.70 -14.88 41.11
CA ILE A 73 -3.97 -13.91 40.26
C ILE A 73 -4.48 -13.95 38.82
N LYS A 74 -4.70 -15.14 38.23
CA LYS A 74 -5.23 -15.27 36.87
C LYS A 74 -6.61 -14.64 36.70
N ASN A 75 -7.47 -14.77 37.70
CA ASN A 75 -8.81 -14.18 37.68
C ASN A 75 -8.74 -12.65 37.76
N ILE A 76 -7.89 -12.10 38.63
CA ILE A 76 -7.61 -10.65 38.71
C ILE A 76 -7.07 -10.15 37.36
N PHE A 77 -6.06 -10.82 36.79
CA PHE A 77 -5.53 -10.48 35.47
C PHE A 77 -6.63 -10.45 34.40
N SER A 78 -7.46 -11.48 34.32
CA SER A 78 -8.51 -11.58 33.30
C SER A 78 -9.65 -10.56 33.41
N THR A 79 -9.63 -9.74 34.46
CA THR A 79 -10.66 -8.73 34.72
C THR A 79 -10.05 -7.34 34.77
N GLU A 80 -9.18 -7.07 35.73
CA GLU A 80 -8.57 -5.76 35.96
C GLU A 80 -7.65 -5.33 34.81
N TYR A 81 -6.65 -6.15 34.46
CA TYR A 81 -5.71 -5.83 33.37
C TYR A 81 -6.44 -5.74 32.02
N ILE A 82 -7.38 -6.66 31.77
CA ILE A 82 -8.22 -6.61 30.57
C ILE A 82 -9.02 -5.30 30.51
N TRP A 83 -9.71 -4.93 31.59
CA TRP A 83 -10.45 -3.66 31.67
C TRP A 83 -9.54 -2.46 31.39
N HIS A 84 -8.38 -2.38 32.03
CA HIS A 84 -7.45 -1.27 31.86
C HIS A 84 -6.93 -1.16 30.42
N SER A 85 -6.78 -2.28 29.70
CA SER A 85 -6.37 -2.27 28.30
C SER A 85 -7.47 -1.84 27.32
N ILE A 86 -8.75 -2.05 27.65
CA ILE A 86 -9.87 -1.83 26.70
C ILE A 86 -10.80 -0.66 27.05
N LYS A 87 -10.69 -0.10 28.26
CA LYS A 87 -11.66 0.91 28.76
C LYS A 87 -11.78 2.13 27.84
N ASP A 88 -10.66 2.61 27.30
CA ASP A 88 -10.60 3.84 26.49
C ASP A 88 -10.71 3.58 24.98
N GLU A 89 -10.81 2.31 24.58
CA GLU A 89 -10.97 1.95 23.17
C GLU A 89 -12.37 2.31 22.66
N LYS A 90 -12.41 2.97 21.50
CA LYS A 90 -13.65 3.25 20.78
C LYS A 90 -14.07 2.02 19.97
N THR A 91 -15.24 1.49 20.27
CA THR A 91 -15.81 0.27 19.68
C THR A 91 -17.23 0.46 19.16
N VAL A 92 -17.78 1.68 19.31
CA VAL A 92 -19.15 2.05 18.94
C VAL A 92 -19.15 3.24 17.99
N GLY A 93 -19.82 3.10 16.85
CA GLY A 93 -20.02 4.20 15.91
C GLY A 93 -18.71 4.65 15.27
N VAL A 94 -18.53 5.96 15.11
CA VAL A 94 -17.32 6.54 14.52
C VAL A 94 -16.15 6.42 15.50
N ILE A 95 -15.10 5.71 15.08
CA ILE A 95 -13.92 5.45 15.91
C ILE A 95 -12.71 6.28 15.49
N THR A 96 -12.63 6.64 14.21
CA THR A 96 -11.53 7.43 13.63
C THR A 96 -12.10 8.40 12.61
N GLU A 97 -11.74 9.68 12.70
CA GLU A 97 -11.98 10.67 11.65
C GLU A 97 -10.65 11.29 11.25
N ASN A 98 -10.32 11.24 9.95
CA ASN A 98 -9.12 11.85 9.41
C ASN A 98 -9.52 12.71 8.21
N ASP A 99 -9.75 14.00 8.47
CA ASP A 99 -10.15 14.96 7.44
C ASP A 99 -9.03 15.26 6.44
N LEU A 100 -7.75 15.19 6.86
CA LEU A 100 -6.60 15.42 6.00
C LEU A 100 -6.46 14.34 4.92
N GLU A 101 -6.72 13.09 5.29
CA GLU A 101 -6.75 11.97 4.36
C GLU A 101 -8.14 11.71 3.75
N GLY A 102 -9.17 12.37 4.25
CA GLY A 102 -10.53 12.32 3.74
C GLY A 102 -11.24 10.99 4.02
N TYR A 103 -11.12 10.43 5.22
CA TYR A 103 -11.86 9.22 5.59
C TYR A 103 -12.37 9.20 7.03
N VAL A 104 -13.38 8.37 7.25
CA VAL A 104 -13.95 8.05 8.57
C VAL A 104 -14.01 6.54 8.73
N GLU A 105 -13.64 6.01 9.90
CA GLU A 105 -13.82 4.60 10.27
C GLU A 105 -14.97 4.44 11.25
N VAL A 106 -15.84 3.49 10.99
CA VAL A 106 -16.99 3.13 11.83
C VAL A 106 -16.83 1.68 12.30
N ALA A 107 -16.93 1.47 13.61
CA ALA A 107 -16.89 0.14 14.22
C ALA A 107 -18.26 -0.54 14.19
N GLU A 108 -18.25 -1.81 13.80
CA GLU A 108 -19.41 -2.69 13.77
C GLU A 108 -19.08 -4.02 14.45
N PRO A 109 -19.93 -4.56 15.36
CA PRO A 109 -19.71 -5.88 15.93
C PRO A 109 -19.59 -6.94 14.84
N VAL A 110 -18.78 -7.98 15.08
CA VAL A 110 -18.73 -9.16 14.18
C VAL A 110 -20.04 -9.96 14.22
N GLY A 111 -20.77 -9.94 15.34
CA GLY A 111 -22.04 -10.61 15.55
C GLY A 111 -22.01 -11.57 16.75
N VAL A 112 -22.68 -12.73 16.64
CA VAL A 112 -22.69 -13.72 17.73
C VAL A 112 -21.38 -14.52 17.72
N ILE A 113 -20.71 -14.56 18.87
CA ILE A 113 -19.42 -15.25 19.05
C ILE A 113 -19.62 -16.62 19.70
N ALA A 114 -18.97 -17.66 19.15
CA ALA A 114 -18.80 -18.94 19.83
C ALA A 114 -17.48 -18.95 20.63
N GLY A 115 -17.57 -19.02 21.96
CA GLY A 115 -16.42 -19.03 22.86
C GLY A 115 -16.06 -20.43 23.34
N ILE A 116 -14.91 -20.96 22.92
CA ILE A 116 -14.42 -22.27 23.39
C ILE A 116 -13.38 -22.07 24.48
N THR A 117 -13.48 -22.77 25.61
CA THR A 117 -12.58 -22.60 26.76
C THR A 117 -11.84 -23.89 27.13
N PRO A 118 -10.58 -23.79 27.60
CA PRO A 118 -9.82 -24.94 28.05
C PRO A 118 -10.11 -25.30 29.52
N VAL A 119 -9.70 -26.50 29.92
CA VAL A 119 -9.74 -26.95 31.34
C VAL A 119 -8.66 -26.29 32.21
N THR A 120 -7.59 -25.74 31.62
CA THR A 120 -6.44 -25.16 32.35
C THR A 120 -6.74 -23.76 32.91
N ASN A 121 -7.44 -22.94 32.13
CA ASN A 121 -7.77 -21.54 32.44
C ASN A 121 -9.30 -21.30 32.36
N PRO A 122 -10.13 -22.07 33.08
CA PRO A 122 -11.57 -22.12 32.79
C PRO A 122 -12.29 -20.81 33.11
N THR A 123 -12.15 -20.32 34.34
CA THR A 123 -12.81 -19.10 34.83
C THR A 123 -12.20 -17.86 34.17
N SER A 124 -10.87 -17.76 34.15
CA SER A 124 -10.18 -16.57 33.64
C SER A 124 -10.39 -16.37 32.14
N THR A 125 -10.37 -17.43 31.32
CA THR A 125 -10.65 -17.32 29.87
C THR A 125 -12.11 -16.94 29.62
N THR A 126 -13.04 -17.45 30.43
CA THR A 126 -14.46 -17.10 30.33
C THR A 126 -14.65 -15.61 30.61
N MET A 127 -14.07 -15.09 31.70
CA MET A 127 -14.18 -13.66 32.04
C MET A 127 -13.54 -12.75 31.01
N PHE A 128 -12.31 -13.07 30.59
CA PHE A 128 -11.60 -12.35 29.52
C PHE A 128 -12.44 -12.25 28.24
N LYS A 129 -12.94 -13.39 27.73
CA LYS A 129 -13.73 -13.41 26.48
C LYS A 129 -15.05 -12.66 26.62
N SER A 130 -15.71 -12.76 27.76
CA SER A 130 -16.92 -12.00 28.05
C SER A 130 -16.68 -10.49 28.00
N LEU A 131 -15.62 -9.99 28.65
CA LEU A 131 -15.31 -8.55 28.68
C LEU A 131 -15.06 -8.00 27.28
N ILE A 132 -14.16 -8.63 26.50
CA ILE A 132 -13.82 -8.12 25.17
C ILE A 132 -14.99 -8.25 24.17
N SER A 133 -15.84 -9.27 24.32
CA SER A 133 -17.02 -9.47 23.45
C SER A 133 -18.09 -8.41 23.74
N VAL A 134 -18.41 -8.17 25.01
CA VAL A 134 -19.41 -7.16 25.39
C VAL A 134 -18.92 -5.74 25.10
N LYS A 135 -17.63 -5.44 25.33
CA LYS A 135 -17.01 -4.16 24.95
C LYS A 135 -17.17 -3.85 23.47
N THR A 136 -17.28 -4.86 22.63
CA THR A 136 -17.45 -4.75 21.18
C THR A 136 -18.88 -4.99 20.70
N ARG A 137 -19.87 -5.02 21.62
CA ARG A 137 -21.30 -5.23 21.34
C ARG A 137 -21.61 -6.61 20.73
N ASN A 138 -20.77 -7.60 20.98
CA ASN A 138 -20.97 -8.97 20.53
C ASN A 138 -21.53 -9.85 21.66
N PRO A 139 -22.71 -10.47 21.47
CA PRO A 139 -23.16 -11.57 22.33
C PRO A 139 -22.24 -12.78 22.19
N ILE A 140 -21.99 -13.48 23.29
CA ILE A 140 -21.13 -14.66 23.29
C ILE A 140 -21.84 -15.89 23.86
N ILE A 141 -21.68 -17.03 23.19
CA ILE A 141 -22.18 -18.35 23.59
C ILE A 141 -20.97 -19.26 23.84
N PHE A 142 -20.82 -19.74 25.07
CA PHE A 142 -19.69 -20.59 25.44
C PHE A 142 -19.97 -22.08 25.27
N ALA A 143 -18.95 -22.80 24.81
CA ALA A 143 -18.82 -24.24 24.94
C ALA A 143 -17.63 -24.54 25.86
N PHE A 144 -17.93 -24.88 27.11
CA PHE A 144 -16.90 -25.15 28.11
C PHE A 144 -16.38 -26.59 28.02
N HIS A 145 -15.15 -26.81 28.49
CA HIS A 145 -14.62 -28.15 28.65
C HIS A 145 -15.45 -28.93 29.71
N PRO A 146 -15.84 -30.20 29.47
CA PRO A 146 -16.70 -30.96 30.39
C PRO A 146 -16.17 -31.05 31.83
N SER A 147 -14.85 -31.17 32.01
CA SER A 147 -14.18 -31.21 33.33
C SER A 147 -14.06 -29.85 34.04
N ALA A 148 -14.60 -28.77 33.46
CA ALA A 148 -14.57 -27.42 34.04
C ALA A 148 -15.90 -26.67 33.79
N GLN A 149 -17.00 -27.42 33.61
CA GLN A 149 -18.29 -26.88 33.22
C GLN A 149 -18.86 -25.95 34.30
N LYS A 150 -18.82 -26.35 35.57
CA LYS A 150 -19.46 -25.63 36.68
C LYS A 150 -18.73 -24.31 36.97
N CYS A 151 -17.40 -24.35 37.12
CA CYS A 151 -16.61 -23.16 37.41
C CYS A 151 -16.69 -22.14 36.27
N SER A 152 -16.66 -22.58 35.01
CA SER A 152 -16.79 -21.70 33.85
C SER A 152 -18.19 -21.10 33.74
N ALA A 153 -19.24 -21.89 33.96
CA ALA A 153 -20.62 -21.41 33.98
C ALA A 153 -20.87 -20.38 35.09
N GLU A 154 -20.30 -20.59 36.28
CA GLU A 154 -20.37 -19.63 37.38
C GLU A 154 -19.64 -18.33 37.05
N ALA A 155 -18.47 -18.38 36.41
CA ALA A 155 -17.77 -17.18 35.95
C ALA A 155 -18.58 -16.40 34.89
N ALA A 156 -19.15 -17.10 33.90
CA ALA A 156 -20.01 -16.48 32.89
C ALA A 156 -21.26 -15.85 33.52
N LYS A 157 -21.86 -16.53 34.50
CA LYS A 157 -23.02 -16.05 35.24
C LYS A 157 -22.71 -14.79 36.05
N THR A 158 -21.59 -14.76 36.79
CA THR A 158 -21.16 -13.58 37.57
C THR A 158 -21.08 -12.34 36.69
N LEU A 159 -20.44 -12.45 35.51
CA LEU A 159 -20.32 -11.32 34.59
C LEU A 159 -21.62 -10.98 33.89
N ARG A 160 -22.40 -11.98 33.44
CA ARG A 160 -23.71 -11.75 32.80
C ARG A 160 -24.65 -11.00 33.72
N ASP A 161 -24.76 -11.43 34.98
CA ASP A 161 -25.71 -10.85 35.92
C ASP A 161 -25.31 -9.40 36.26
N ALA A 162 -24.00 -9.12 36.37
CA ALA A 162 -23.49 -7.76 36.51
C ALA A 162 -23.74 -6.88 35.27
N ALA A 163 -23.57 -7.43 34.07
CA ALA A 163 -23.84 -6.75 32.81
C ALA A 163 -25.33 -6.37 32.70
N VAL A 164 -26.22 -7.34 32.93
CA VAL A 164 -27.68 -7.16 32.86
C VAL A 164 -28.16 -6.15 33.90
N ALA A 165 -27.59 -6.15 35.12
CA ALA A 165 -27.88 -5.15 36.14
C ALA A 165 -27.51 -3.71 35.72
N LYS A 166 -26.65 -3.53 34.71
CA LYS A 166 -26.30 -2.24 34.09
C LYS A 166 -26.97 -2.00 32.74
N GLY A 167 -27.97 -2.80 32.38
CA GLY A 167 -28.79 -2.60 31.18
C GLY A 167 -28.30 -3.35 29.95
N ALA A 168 -27.36 -4.29 30.08
CA ALA A 168 -27.02 -5.18 28.97
C ALA A 168 -28.20 -6.11 28.61
N PRO A 169 -28.31 -6.56 27.35
CA PRO A 169 -29.27 -7.57 26.92
C PRO A 169 -29.22 -8.82 27.79
N LYS A 170 -30.38 -9.39 28.11
CA LYS A 170 -30.52 -10.56 29.00
C LYS A 170 -29.64 -11.74 28.57
N HIS A 171 -29.44 -11.91 27.26
CA HIS A 171 -28.75 -13.03 26.65
C HIS A 171 -27.39 -12.64 26.04
N CYS A 172 -26.79 -11.55 26.51
CA CYS A 172 -25.45 -11.11 26.07
C CYS A 172 -24.34 -12.14 26.32
N ILE A 173 -24.49 -12.97 27.36
CA ILE A 173 -23.57 -14.07 27.69
C ILE A 173 -24.40 -15.33 27.96
N GLN A 174 -24.09 -16.40 27.23
CA GLN A 174 -24.78 -17.69 27.32
C GLN A 174 -23.77 -18.85 27.27
N TRP A 175 -24.21 -20.07 27.55
CA TRP A 175 -23.37 -21.27 27.45
C TRP A 175 -24.22 -22.52 27.20
N ILE A 176 -23.57 -23.58 26.71
CA ILE A 176 -24.15 -24.91 26.57
C ILE A 176 -24.31 -25.53 27.97
N GLU A 177 -25.54 -25.86 28.38
CA GLU A 177 -25.79 -26.42 29.73
C GLU A 177 -25.28 -27.86 29.88
N VAL A 178 -25.42 -28.67 28.82
CA VAL A 178 -24.98 -30.08 28.78
C VAL A 178 -23.87 -30.21 27.74
N PRO A 179 -22.59 -30.13 28.13
CA PRO A 179 -21.48 -30.09 27.18
C PRO A 179 -21.29 -31.43 26.47
N SER A 180 -21.18 -31.39 25.15
CA SER A 180 -20.81 -32.55 24.32
C SER A 180 -20.02 -32.09 23.09
N ILE A 181 -19.28 -33.01 22.47
CA ILE A 181 -18.58 -32.74 21.19
C ILE A 181 -19.60 -32.37 20.11
N GLU A 182 -20.74 -33.05 20.10
CA GLU A 182 -21.85 -32.77 19.19
C GLU A 182 -22.38 -31.35 19.36
N ALA A 183 -22.65 -30.91 20.60
CA ALA A 183 -23.15 -29.57 20.88
C ALA A 183 -22.13 -28.47 20.53
N THR A 184 -20.85 -28.73 20.78
CA THR A 184 -19.77 -27.79 20.42
C THR A 184 -19.67 -27.64 18.90
N ASN A 185 -19.71 -28.75 18.16
CA ASN A 185 -19.68 -28.73 16.70
C ASN A 185 -20.93 -28.08 16.11
N ALA A 186 -22.11 -28.35 16.68
CA ALA A 186 -23.37 -27.73 16.26
C ALA A 186 -23.32 -26.20 16.44
N LEU A 187 -22.81 -25.72 17.59
CA LEU A 187 -22.62 -24.28 17.83
C LEU A 187 -21.65 -23.65 16.82
N MET A 188 -20.47 -24.24 16.61
CA MET A 188 -19.44 -23.69 15.72
C MET A 188 -19.91 -23.63 14.25
N LYS A 189 -20.73 -24.58 13.82
CA LYS A 189 -21.25 -24.64 12.43
C LYS A 189 -22.55 -23.85 12.24
N HIS A 190 -23.15 -23.35 13.32
CA HIS A 190 -24.47 -22.73 13.24
C HIS A 190 -24.45 -21.48 12.32
N PRO A 191 -25.43 -21.32 11.41
CA PRO A 191 -25.45 -20.19 10.48
C PRO A 191 -25.46 -18.83 11.19
N GLY A 192 -26.17 -18.72 12.32
CA GLY A 192 -26.24 -17.50 13.14
C GLY A 192 -25.00 -17.17 13.99
N VAL A 193 -23.95 -17.98 13.98
CA VAL A 193 -22.66 -17.65 14.60
C VAL A 193 -21.74 -16.99 13.58
N SER A 194 -21.13 -15.87 13.95
CA SER A 194 -20.28 -15.06 13.07
C SER A 194 -18.78 -15.33 13.22
N LEU A 195 -18.33 -15.61 14.44
CA LEU A 195 -16.90 -15.78 14.76
C LEU A 195 -16.70 -16.84 15.84
N ILE A 196 -15.64 -17.63 15.74
CA ILE A 196 -15.25 -18.62 16.75
C ILE A 196 -13.97 -18.17 17.46
N LEU A 197 -14.01 -18.06 18.79
CA LEU A 197 -12.83 -17.88 19.64
C LEU A 197 -12.41 -19.24 20.21
N ALA A 198 -11.46 -19.91 19.56
CA ALA A 198 -11.07 -21.28 19.87
C ALA A 198 -9.82 -21.35 20.76
N THR A 199 -10.01 -21.42 22.09
CA THR A 199 -8.92 -21.62 23.05
C THR A 199 -8.98 -23.05 23.59
N GLY A 200 -8.12 -23.92 23.09
CA GLY A 200 -8.08 -25.33 23.44
C GLY A 200 -6.95 -26.06 22.72
N GLY A 201 -6.88 -27.38 22.85
CA GLY A 201 -5.87 -28.18 22.16
C GLY A 201 -6.01 -28.16 20.64
N SER A 202 -4.96 -28.57 19.94
CA SER A 202 -4.83 -28.50 18.47
C SER A 202 -6.00 -29.11 17.70
N GLY A 203 -6.58 -30.21 18.21
CA GLY A 203 -7.75 -30.84 17.58
C GLY A 203 -9.01 -29.97 17.59
N MET A 204 -9.25 -29.24 18.68
CA MET A 204 -10.38 -28.32 18.79
C MET A 204 -10.19 -27.10 17.88
N VAL A 205 -8.97 -26.56 17.84
CA VAL A 205 -8.63 -25.43 16.96
C VAL A 205 -8.77 -25.84 15.49
N HIS A 206 -8.29 -27.04 15.13
CA HIS A 206 -8.48 -27.57 13.78
C HIS A 206 -9.96 -27.70 13.41
N SER A 207 -10.80 -28.18 14.34
CA SER A 207 -12.25 -28.22 14.14
C SER A 207 -12.84 -26.83 13.87
N ALA A 208 -12.46 -25.82 14.67
CA ALA A 208 -12.93 -24.45 14.51
C ALA A 208 -12.62 -23.86 13.12
N TYR A 209 -11.38 -24.04 12.62
CA TYR A 209 -11.00 -23.59 11.27
C TYR A 209 -11.64 -24.44 10.14
N SER A 210 -12.17 -25.62 10.45
CA SER A 210 -12.84 -26.51 9.49
C SER A 210 -14.35 -26.30 9.42
N CYS A 211 -14.91 -25.35 10.19
CA CYS A 211 -16.36 -25.10 10.25
C CYS A 211 -16.87 -24.13 9.18
N GLY A 212 -16.01 -23.59 8.31
CA GLY A 212 -16.41 -22.61 7.29
C GLY A 212 -16.76 -21.22 7.84
N LYS A 213 -16.35 -20.94 9.09
CA LYS A 213 -16.54 -19.65 9.78
C LYS A 213 -15.18 -19.01 10.06
N PRO A 214 -15.09 -17.67 10.10
CA PRO A 214 -13.94 -16.99 10.67
C PRO A 214 -13.66 -17.53 12.08
N ALA A 215 -12.40 -17.86 12.35
CA ALA A 215 -11.97 -18.37 13.64
C ALA A 215 -10.68 -17.67 14.09
N LEU A 216 -10.61 -17.37 15.38
CA LEU A 216 -9.40 -16.94 16.09
C LEU A 216 -9.02 -18.08 17.02
N GLY A 217 -8.13 -18.94 16.53
CA GLY A 217 -7.58 -20.06 17.28
C GLY A 217 -6.23 -19.78 17.91
N VAL A 218 -5.82 -20.69 18.78
CA VAL A 218 -4.50 -20.73 19.42
C VAL A 218 -3.70 -21.94 18.94
N GLY A 219 -2.47 -22.10 19.40
CA GLY A 219 -1.65 -23.30 19.21
C GLY A 219 -1.04 -23.78 20.53
N PRO A 220 -0.44 -24.99 20.55
CA PRO A 220 0.35 -25.45 21.68
C PRO A 220 1.61 -24.59 21.87
N GLY A 221 2.09 -24.49 23.11
CA GLY A 221 3.27 -23.70 23.44
C GLY A 221 4.43 -24.57 23.89
N ASN A 222 5.32 -24.91 22.96
CA ASN A 222 6.59 -25.57 23.29
C ASN A 222 7.75 -24.55 23.44
N VAL A 223 7.64 -23.68 24.43
CA VAL A 223 8.48 -22.47 24.54
C VAL A 223 9.93 -22.79 24.94
N PRO A 224 10.93 -22.50 24.09
CA PRO A 224 12.33 -22.53 24.49
C PRO A 224 12.73 -21.24 25.21
N CYS A 225 13.59 -21.35 26.22
CA CYS A 225 14.23 -20.24 26.91
C CYS A 225 15.75 -20.32 26.76
N TYR A 226 16.34 -19.39 26.02
CA TYR A 226 17.80 -19.29 25.87
C TYR A 226 18.37 -18.29 26.87
N ILE A 227 19.30 -18.72 27.71
CA ILE A 227 20.00 -17.88 28.68
C ILE A 227 21.44 -17.71 28.19
N ASN A 228 21.74 -16.52 27.68
CA ASN A 228 23.08 -16.14 27.25
C ASN A 228 23.95 -15.79 28.46
N LYS A 229 25.26 -16.00 28.34
CA LYS A 229 26.24 -15.67 29.38
C LYS A 229 26.33 -14.20 29.78
N ASP A 230 25.84 -13.28 28.96
CA ASP A 230 25.95 -11.83 29.18
C ASP A 230 24.84 -11.23 30.07
N VAL A 231 24.10 -12.08 30.78
CA VAL A 231 22.91 -11.69 31.55
C VAL A 231 23.12 -11.77 33.07
N ASP A 232 22.22 -11.13 33.81
CA ASP A 232 22.00 -11.44 35.23
C ASP A 232 21.40 -12.86 35.36
N VAL A 233 22.24 -13.83 35.73
CA VAL A 233 21.88 -15.24 35.81
C VAL A 233 20.86 -15.50 36.92
N GLU A 234 20.97 -14.84 38.08
CA GLU A 234 20.02 -15.02 39.18
C GLU A 234 18.62 -14.48 38.82
N ARG A 235 18.54 -13.33 38.13
CA ARG A 235 17.27 -12.85 37.57
C ARG A 235 16.69 -13.84 36.57
N ALA A 236 17.50 -14.33 35.61
CA ALA A 236 17.02 -15.27 34.60
C ALA A 236 16.49 -16.57 35.22
N CYS A 237 17.17 -17.11 36.24
CA CYS A 237 16.68 -18.25 37.02
C CYS A 237 15.38 -17.92 37.75
N THR A 238 15.29 -16.75 38.37
CA THR A 238 14.09 -16.32 39.11
C THR A 238 12.88 -16.21 38.18
N ASP A 239 13.04 -15.58 37.03
CA ASP A 239 12.01 -15.44 36.00
C ASP A 239 11.53 -16.81 35.49
N LEU A 240 12.49 -17.71 35.19
CA LEU A 240 12.21 -19.07 34.76
C LEU A 240 11.41 -19.86 35.80
N ILE A 241 11.82 -19.77 37.09
CA ILE A 241 11.12 -20.45 38.18
C ILE A 241 9.71 -19.88 38.33
N LEU A 242 9.58 -18.55 38.40
CA LEU A 242 8.31 -17.84 38.55
C LEU A 242 7.31 -18.26 37.47
N SER A 243 7.72 -18.22 36.21
CA SER A 243 6.86 -18.60 35.09
C SER A 243 6.50 -20.08 35.09
N LYS A 244 7.48 -20.96 35.33
CA LYS A 244 7.27 -22.41 35.21
C LYS A 244 6.46 -23.00 36.36
N THR A 245 6.53 -22.41 37.55
CA THR A 245 5.75 -22.88 38.71
C THR A 245 4.35 -22.27 38.76
N PHE A 246 4.09 -21.16 38.04
CA PHE A 246 2.81 -20.48 38.07
C PHE A 246 1.66 -21.39 37.59
N ASP A 247 0.71 -21.62 38.48
CA ASP A 247 -0.40 -22.56 38.34
C ASP A 247 0.07 -23.97 37.93
N ASN A 248 1.20 -24.40 38.50
CA ASN A 248 1.93 -25.62 38.15
C ASN A 248 2.24 -25.74 36.64
N GLY A 249 2.65 -24.65 36.00
CA GLY A 249 3.11 -24.65 34.60
C GLY A 249 2.00 -24.90 33.57
N MET A 250 0.74 -24.60 33.92
CA MET A 250 -0.41 -24.81 33.03
C MET A 250 -0.64 -23.70 32.00
N ILE A 251 0.07 -22.58 32.09
CA ILE A 251 0.03 -21.56 31.04
C ILE A 251 0.78 -22.10 29.83
N CYS A 252 0.15 -22.07 28.65
CA CYS A 252 0.75 -22.56 27.39
C CYS A 252 2.03 -21.82 27.03
N ALA A 253 2.16 -20.55 27.42
CA ALA A 253 3.39 -19.80 27.26
C ALA A 253 4.52 -20.17 28.24
N SER A 254 4.29 -21.04 29.23
CA SER A 254 5.35 -21.44 30.17
C SER A 254 6.48 -22.17 29.46
N GLU A 255 7.69 -21.96 29.96
CA GLU A 255 8.93 -22.53 29.43
C GLU A 255 8.83 -24.06 29.43
N GLN A 256 9.20 -24.67 28.32
CA GLN A 256 9.27 -26.12 28.18
C GLN A 256 10.70 -26.64 28.16
N ALA A 257 11.65 -25.78 27.79
CA ALA A 257 13.07 -26.04 27.93
C ALA A 257 13.84 -24.79 28.32
N VAL A 258 14.95 -24.99 29.02
CA VAL A 258 15.99 -23.99 29.23
C VAL A 258 17.28 -24.43 28.52
N ILE A 259 17.87 -23.50 27.79
CA ILE A 259 19.06 -23.66 26.97
C ILE A 259 20.09 -22.67 27.50
N VAL A 260 21.17 -23.16 28.09
CA VAL A 260 22.11 -22.34 28.87
C VAL A 260 23.50 -22.40 28.24
N ASP A 261 24.16 -21.25 28.09
CA ASP A 261 25.56 -21.21 27.67
C ASP A 261 26.45 -21.95 28.69
N GLU A 262 27.40 -22.74 28.18
CA GLU A 262 28.34 -23.53 28.98
C GLU A 262 29.12 -22.67 30.00
N ASP A 263 29.43 -21.44 29.64
CA ASP A 263 30.16 -20.46 30.47
C ASP A 263 29.46 -20.17 31.82
N ILE A 264 28.11 -20.15 31.85
CA ILE A 264 27.31 -19.84 33.05
C ILE A 264 26.62 -21.07 33.66
N ARG A 265 26.90 -22.26 33.12
CA ARG A 265 26.27 -23.53 33.52
C ARG A 265 26.32 -23.78 35.02
N THR A 266 27.50 -23.67 35.64
CA THR A 266 27.70 -24.02 37.05
C THR A 266 26.95 -23.05 37.97
N GLU A 267 26.93 -21.75 37.61
CA GLU A 267 26.18 -20.73 38.34
C GLU A 267 24.67 -20.98 38.24
N PHE A 268 24.16 -21.22 37.03
CA PHE A 268 22.76 -21.59 36.79
C PHE A 268 22.34 -22.82 37.62
N GLU A 269 23.09 -23.93 37.53
CA GLU A 269 22.75 -25.17 38.26
C GLU A 269 22.76 -24.95 39.78
N SER A 270 23.68 -24.13 40.30
CA SER A 270 23.75 -23.77 41.71
C SER A 270 22.52 -22.98 42.17
N ILE A 271 22.14 -21.93 41.43
CA ILE A 271 20.99 -21.08 41.75
C ILE A 271 19.68 -21.88 41.69
N MET A 272 19.49 -22.70 40.66
CA MET A 272 18.30 -23.54 40.53
C MET A 272 18.17 -24.52 41.71
N LYS A 273 19.27 -25.15 42.15
CA LYS A 273 19.27 -26.02 43.34
C LYS A 273 18.99 -25.25 44.63
N LYS A 274 19.57 -24.04 44.79
CA LYS A 274 19.32 -23.14 45.94
C LYS A 274 17.83 -22.86 46.12
N TYR A 275 17.05 -22.80 45.05
CA TYR A 275 15.60 -22.56 45.08
C TYR A 275 14.75 -23.84 44.95
N SER A 276 15.26 -24.99 45.37
CA SER A 276 14.55 -26.28 45.40
C SER A 276 14.10 -26.78 44.01
N CYS A 277 14.86 -26.51 42.95
CA CYS A 277 14.70 -27.22 41.67
C CYS A 277 15.60 -28.46 41.65
N TYR A 278 15.03 -29.60 41.25
CA TYR A 278 15.68 -30.90 41.33
C TYR A 278 16.17 -31.35 39.95
N PHE A 279 17.47 -31.59 39.81
CA PHE A 279 18.07 -32.11 38.59
C PHE A 279 18.02 -33.64 38.60
N LEU A 280 17.32 -34.21 37.63
CA LEU A 280 17.16 -35.65 37.48
C LEU A 280 18.44 -36.30 36.94
N ASN A 281 18.77 -37.49 37.44
CA ASN A 281 19.74 -38.37 36.79
C ASN A 281 19.11 -39.11 35.58
N GLU A 282 19.90 -39.93 34.89
CA GLU A 282 19.45 -40.63 33.66
C GLU A 282 18.27 -41.60 33.92
N GLU A 283 18.32 -42.37 35.00
CA GLU A 283 17.26 -43.32 35.38
C GLU A 283 15.97 -42.59 35.78
N GLU A 284 16.09 -41.55 36.61
CA GLU A 284 14.97 -40.71 37.02
C GLU A 284 14.35 -40.00 35.81
N THR A 285 15.18 -39.52 34.87
CA THR A 285 14.71 -38.89 33.63
C THR A 285 13.87 -39.85 32.80
N GLU A 286 14.27 -41.12 32.68
CA GLU A 286 13.49 -42.12 31.95
C GLU A 286 12.13 -42.41 32.62
N LYS A 287 12.12 -42.59 33.95
CA LYS A 287 10.89 -42.78 34.74
C LYS A 287 9.93 -41.62 34.59
N VAL A 288 10.42 -40.38 34.76
CA VAL A 288 9.62 -39.16 34.58
C VAL A 288 9.13 -39.05 33.14
N THR A 289 9.97 -39.35 32.14
CA THR A 289 9.56 -39.36 30.72
C THR A 289 8.38 -40.30 30.47
N ASN A 290 8.43 -41.52 31.00
CA ASN A 290 7.39 -42.53 30.82
C ASN A 290 6.05 -42.14 31.46
N TYR A 291 6.08 -41.37 32.55
CA TYR A 291 4.87 -40.90 33.23
C TYR A 291 4.31 -39.61 32.60
N VAL A 292 5.19 -38.66 32.25
CA VAL A 292 4.83 -37.32 31.74
C VAL A 292 4.34 -37.37 30.30
N ILE A 293 4.91 -38.22 29.45
CA ILE A 293 4.59 -38.27 28.02
C ILE A 293 3.92 -39.59 27.66
N ASN A 294 2.74 -39.51 27.05
CA ASN A 294 2.13 -40.66 26.42
C ASN A 294 2.86 -40.97 25.10
N LYS A 295 3.77 -41.96 25.13
CA LYS A 295 4.59 -42.35 23.97
C LYS A 295 3.79 -42.78 22.74
N ALA A 296 2.56 -43.29 22.91
CA ALA A 296 1.73 -43.70 21.77
C ALA A 296 1.15 -42.50 20.99
N LYS A 297 0.82 -41.42 21.70
CA LYS A 297 0.27 -40.19 21.11
C LYS A 297 1.33 -39.11 20.89
N MET A 298 2.53 -39.30 21.45
CA MET A 298 3.57 -38.27 21.56
C MET A 298 2.99 -36.94 22.04
N ALA A 299 2.27 -37.00 23.16
CA ALA A 299 1.60 -35.87 23.78
C ALA A 299 1.67 -36.00 25.31
N VAL A 300 1.50 -34.88 26.01
CA VAL A 300 1.45 -34.86 27.48
C VAL A 300 0.39 -35.82 28.02
N ASN A 301 0.73 -36.55 29.09
CA ASN A 301 -0.21 -37.33 29.86
C ASN A 301 -1.21 -36.39 30.58
N PRO A 302 -2.53 -36.48 30.32
CA PRO A 302 -3.51 -35.58 30.93
C PRO A 302 -3.54 -35.59 32.46
N GLU A 303 -3.06 -36.66 33.11
CA GLU A 303 -2.99 -36.78 34.57
C GLU A 303 -1.91 -35.88 35.20
N VAL A 304 -0.90 -35.50 34.41
CA VAL A 304 0.24 -34.68 34.84
C VAL A 304 -0.07 -33.19 34.83
N VAL A 305 -1.00 -32.77 33.96
CA VAL A 305 -1.33 -31.36 33.73
C VAL A 305 -1.74 -30.66 35.03
N GLY A 306 -0.95 -29.67 35.44
CA GLY A 306 -1.20 -28.87 36.65
C GLY A 306 -0.98 -29.57 37.99
N LYS A 307 -0.24 -30.69 38.01
CA LYS A 307 0.22 -31.32 39.25
C LYS A 307 1.57 -30.74 39.69
N SER A 308 1.85 -30.76 41.00
CA SER A 308 3.14 -30.30 41.53
C SER A 308 4.27 -31.25 41.14
N ALA A 309 5.51 -30.75 41.15
CA ALA A 309 6.69 -31.53 40.84
C ALA A 309 6.83 -32.78 41.74
N ALA A 310 6.59 -32.63 43.05
CA ALA A 310 6.64 -33.73 44.01
C ALA A 310 5.59 -34.83 43.72
N VAL A 311 4.37 -34.46 43.31
CA VAL A 311 3.33 -35.43 42.94
C VAL A 311 3.70 -36.18 41.66
N ILE A 312 4.26 -35.47 40.67
CA ILE A 312 4.72 -36.08 39.42
C ILE A 312 5.85 -37.05 39.69
N ALA A 313 6.84 -36.65 40.49
CA ALA A 313 7.96 -37.48 40.92
C ALA A 313 7.47 -38.77 41.59
N LYS A 314 6.62 -38.64 42.62
CA LYS A 314 6.05 -39.78 43.35
C LYS A 314 5.34 -40.77 42.42
N ASN A 315 4.50 -40.26 41.51
CA ASN A 315 3.75 -41.11 40.58
C ASN A 315 4.63 -41.71 39.47
N ALA A 316 5.75 -41.08 39.14
CA ALA A 316 6.77 -41.64 38.26
C ALA A 316 7.66 -42.69 38.95
N GLY A 317 7.52 -42.87 40.27
CA GLY A 317 8.32 -43.82 41.05
C GLY A 317 9.70 -43.29 41.44
N ILE A 318 9.83 -41.97 41.64
CA ILE A 318 11.03 -41.31 42.17
C ILE A 318 10.67 -40.52 43.43
N GLU A 319 11.62 -40.40 44.37
CA GLU A 319 11.46 -39.61 45.60
C GLU A 319 12.25 -38.30 45.49
N VAL A 320 11.58 -37.18 45.73
CA VAL A 320 12.17 -35.84 45.77
C VAL A 320 11.64 -35.08 47.00
N PRO A 321 12.35 -34.06 47.51
CA PRO A 321 11.83 -33.21 48.59
C PRO A 321 10.43 -32.65 48.28
N GLU A 322 9.54 -32.57 49.28
CA GLU A 322 8.15 -32.13 49.07
C GLU A 322 8.04 -30.68 48.55
N ASP A 323 9.00 -29.83 48.89
CA ASP A 323 9.09 -28.43 48.44
C ASP A 323 9.74 -28.27 47.06
N THR A 324 10.00 -29.38 46.36
CA THR A 324 10.56 -29.34 45.00
C THR A 324 9.67 -28.53 44.07
N LYS A 325 10.25 -27.49 43.46
CA LYS A 325 9.53 -26.56 42.57
C LYS A 325 9.44 -27.07 41.14
N ILE A 326 10.54 -27.58 40.60
CA ILE A 326 10.68 -28.00 39.19
C ILE A 326 11.54 -29.27 39.11
N LEU A 327 11.13 -30.24 38.29
CA LEU A 327 11.97 -31.36 37.87
C LEU A 327 12.70 -30.99 36.57
N ILE A 328 14.04 -31.02 36.59
CA ILE A 328 14.89 -30.60 35.47
C ILE A 328 15.58 -31.82 34.88
N ALA A 329 15.26 -32.15 33.63
CA ALA A 329 15.85 -33.27 32.89
C ALA A 329 16.95 -32.76 31.94
N LYS A 330 18.21 -33.13 32.19
CA LYS A 330 19.31 -32.82 31.26
C LYS A 330 19.20 -33.74 30.04
N LEU A 331 19.04 -33.17 28.85
CA LEU A 331 18.85 -33.92 27.60
C LEU A 331 19.98 -33.63 26.60
N PRO A 332 20.35 -34.57 25.71
CA PRO A 332 21.45 -34.37 24.77
C PRO A 332 21.19 -33.31 23.69
N LYS A 333 19.97 -33.27 23.15
CA LYS A 333 19.53 -32.32 22.10
C LYS A 333 18.00 -32.24 22.08
N PRO A 334 17.39 -31.15 21.57
CA PRO A 334 15.95 -31.13 21.29
C PRO A 334 15.62 -32.15 20.21
N SER A 335 14.86 -33.18 20.56
CA SER A 335 14.48 -34.24 19.63
C SER A 335 13.22 -34.93 20.09
N ILE A 336 12.44 -35.45 19.15
CA ILE A 336 11.31 -36.33 19.42
C ILE A 336 11.76 -37.65 20.09
N GLU A 337 13.03 -38.04 19.90
CA GLU A 337 13.70 -39.17 20.56
C GLU A 337 13.83 -38.97 22.08
N TYR A 338 13.82 -37.72 22.55
CA TYR A 338 13.83 -37.35 23.96
C TYR A 338 12.50 -36.67 24.28
N PRO A 339 11.44 -37.43 24.61
CA PRO A 339 10.06 -36.93 24.61
C PRO A 339 9.80 -35.76 25.55
N LEU A 340 10.59 -35.58 26.61
CA LEU A 340 10.52 -34.38 27.46
C LEU A 340 10.86 -33.07 26.73
N SER A 341 11.31 -33.12 25.47
CA SER A 341 11.48 -31.96 24.58
C SER A 341 10.17 -31.38 24.05
N ILE A 342 9.02 -32.04 24.23
CA ILE A 342 7.71 -31.51 23.81
C ILE A 342 7.01 -30.75 24.94
N GLU A 343 5.81 -30.21 24.68
CA GLU A 343 4.99 -29.52 25.68
C GLU A 343 4.56 -30.45 26.83
N LYS A 344 4.69 -29.99 28.08
CA LYS A 344 4.47 -30.79 29.31
C LYS A 344 3.40 -30.25 30.25
N LEU A 345 2.98 -28.98 30.12
CA LEU A 345 1.95 -28.31 30.94
C LEU A 345 2.00 -28.62 32.46
N SER A 346 3.21 -28.71 32.99
CA SER A 346 3.55 -29.13 34.35
C SER A 346 4.93 -28.57 34.74
N PRO A 347 5.33 -28.59 36.02
CA PRO A 347 6.65 -28.12 36.48
C PRO A 347 7.77 -29.13 36.16
N VAL A 348 7.84 -29.57 34.91
CA VAL A 348 8.91 -30.40 34.35
C VAL A 348 9.57 -29.61 33.21
N LEU A 349 10.90 -29.53 33.22
CA LEU A 349 11.67 -28.68 32.32
C LEU A 349 12.80 -29.49 31.66
N ALA A 350 12.90 -29.41 30.33
CA ALA A 350 14.07 -29.93 29.62
C ALA A 350 15.25 -28.95 29.77
N TYR A 351 16.46 -29.47 29.91
CA TYR A 351 17.66 -28.67 30.12
C TYR A 351 18.75 -29.06 29.11
N PHE A 352 19.24 -28.04 28.40
CA PHE A 352 20.29 -28.15 27.41
C PHE A 352 21.45 -27.20 27.75
N VAL A 353 22.68 -27.67 27.56
CA VAL A 353 23.89 -26.86 27.65
C VAL A 353 24.42 -26.66 26.24
N VAL A 354 24.72 -25.42 25.87
CA VAL A 354 25.18 -25.06 24.52
C VAL A 354 26.50 -24.29 24.58
N LYS A 355 27.30 -24.40 23.53
CA LYS A 355 28.63 -23.79 23.46
C LYS A 355 28.61 -22.29 23.17
N ASP A 356 27.60 -21.84 22.42
CA ASP A 356 27.46 -20.48 21.91
C ASP A 356 26.02 -20.16 21.52
N ALA A 357 25.76 -18.89 21.24
CA ALA A 357 24.45 -18.41 20.80
C ALA A 357 23.95 -19.06 19.51
N LYS A 358 24.86 -19.44 18.59
CA LYS A 358 24.48 -20.11 17.34
C LYS A 358 23.82 -21.46 17.62
N GLN A 359 24.41 -22.26 18.51
CA GLN A 359 23.80 -23.52 18.96
C GLN A 359 22.55 -23.27 19.82
N GLY A 360 22.56 -22.23 20.65
CA GLY A 360 21.38 -21.82 21.42
C GLY A 360 20.16 -21.56 20.53
N PHE A 361 20.37 -20.81 19.44
CA PHE A 361 19.33 -20.49 18.46
C PHE A 361 18.88 -21.73 17.69
N GLU A 362 19.81 -22.61 17.31
CA GLU A 362 19.49 -23.87 16.68
C GLU A 362 18.56 -24.72 17.57
N TYR A 363 18.90 -24.86 18.85
CA TYR A 363 18.14 -25.67 19.79
C TYR A 363 16.76 -25.07 20.08
N ALA A 364 16.68 -23.75 20.22
CA ALA A 364 15.41 -23.06 20.35
C ALA A 364 14.51 -23.31 19.12
N ARG A 365 15.05 -23.25 17.91
CA ARG A 365 14.32 -23.53 16.68
C ARG A 365 13.83 -24.97 16.60
N GLU A 366 14.65 -25.95 16.99
CA GLU A 366 14.24 -27.35 16.99
C GLU A 366 13.14 -27.61 18.04
N MET A 367 13.22 -27.01 19.23
CA MET A 367 12.13 -27.03 20.22
C MET A 367 10.81 -26.52 19.63
N LEU A 368 10.83 -25.39 18.92
CA LEU A 368 9.63 -24.83 18.29
C LEU A 368 9.02 -25.78 17.26
N LYS A 369 9.84 -26.50 16.47
CA LYS A 369 9.33 -27.50 15.51
C LYS A 369 8.62 -28.67 16.19
N LEU A 370 8.94 -28.96 17.44
CA LEU A 370 8.28 -29.97 18.27
C LEU A 370 6.97 -29.48 18.92
N GLY A 371 6.20 -28.65 18.21
CA GLY A 371 4.87 -28.21 18.62
C GLY A 371 4.80 -26.86 19.35
N GLY A 372 5.74 -25.94 19.10
CA GLY A 372 5.71 -24.56 19.62
C GLY A 372 5.67 -23.47 18.54
N LEU A 373 5.68 -23.83 17.26
CA LEU A 373 5.66 -22.90 16.14
C LEU A 373 4.54 -21.87 16.27
N GLY A 374 4.90 -20.60 16.16
CA GLY A 374 3.98 -19.47 16.22
C GLY A 374 3.65 -18.98 17.63
N HIS A 375 3.93 -19.74 18.68
CA HIS A 375 3.52 -19.38 20.04
C HIS A 375 4.45 -18.35 20.70
N SER A 376 5.48 -18.79 21.43
CA SER A 376 6.41 -17.90 22.15
C SER A 376 7.83 -18.48 22.18
N ALA A 377 8.83 -17.61 22.29
CA ALA A 377 10.22 -17.95 22.59
C ALA A 377 10.83 -16.91 23.53
N VAL A 378 11.78 -17.31 24.37
CA VAL A 378 12.37 -16.45 25.41
C VAL A 378 13.88 -16.37 25.22
N ILE A 379 14.43 -15.18 25.40
CA ILE A 379 15.86 -14.94 25.49
C ILE A 379 16.19 -14.08 26.71
N HIS A 380 17.14 -14.53 27.52
CA HIS A 380 17.76 -13.73 28.57
C HIS A 380 19.16 -13.32 28.09
N SER A 381 19.32 -12.04 27.74
CA SER A 381 20.59 -11.45 27.28
C SER A 381 20.56 -9.94 27.44
N ASN A 382 21.71 -9.33 27.74
CA ASN A 382 21.86 -7.87 27.75
C ASN A 382 22.33 -7.30 26.40
N ASN A 383 22.64 -8.15 25.42
CA ASN A 383 22.98 -7.76 24.06
C ASN A 383 21.73 -7.57 23.19
N GLU A 384 21.39 -6.31 22.93
CA GLU A 384 20.23 -5.94 22.13
C GLU A 384 20.27 -6.49 20.69
N GLN A 385 21.46 -6.53 20.08
CA GLN A 385 21.62 -7.06 18.72
C GLN A 385 21.34 -8.57 18.68
N LEU A 386 21.79 -9.30 19.71
CA LEU A 386 21.50 -10.72 19.85
C LEU A 386 20.00 -10.98 20.03
N CYS A 387 19.31 -10.14 20.81
CA CYS A 387 17.86 -10.23 20.97
C CYS A 387 17.11 -9.99 19.64
N LYS A 388 17.56 -9.03 18.82
CA LYS A 388 16.99 -8.78 17.48
C LYS A 388 17.18 -9.98 16.56
N GLU A 389 18.40 -10.53 16.50
CA GLU A 389 18.70 -11.72 15.69
C GLU A 389 17.88 -12.94 16.13
N PHE A 390 17.71 -13.14 17.44
CA PHE A 390 16.83 -14.18 17.95
C PHE A 390 15.39 -13.99 17.45
N GLY A 391 14.90 -12.76 17.44
CA GLY A 391 13.57 -12.44 16.93
C GLY A 391 13.41 -12.60 15.42
N GLU A 392 14.45 -12.35 14.62
CA GLU A 392 14.44 -12.61 13.17
C GLU A 392 14.41 -14.11 12.85
N ILE A 393 15.01 -14.94 13.70
CA ILE A 393 15.18 -16.38 13.45
C ILE A 393 14.03 -17.21 14.03
N MET A 394 13.51 -16.86 15.21
CA MET A 394 12.46 -17.63 15.87
C MET A 394 11.09 -17.41 15.24
N LYS A 395 10.48 -18.49 14.76
CA LYS A 395 9.15 -18.47 14.13
C LYS A 395 8.03 -18.47 15.17
N VAL A 396 7.87 -17.36 15.89
CA VAL A 396 6.87 -17.18 16.96
C VAL A 396 6.17 -15.83 16.87
N GLY A 397 4.98 -15.71 17.47
CA GLY A 397 4.26 -14.43 17.57
C GLY A 397 4.74 -13.54 18.71
N ARG A 398 5.40 -14.11 19.72
CA ARG A 398 5.95 -13.39 20.88
C ARG A 398 7.38 -13.80 21.14
N VAL A 399 8.30 -12.84 21.13
CA VAL A 399 9.66 -13.00 21.63
C VAL A 399 9.74 -12.24 22.94
N ILE A 400 10.14 -12.92 24.00
CA ILE A 400 10.16 -12.38 25.35
C ILE A 400 11.61 -12.22 25.76
N VAL A 401 11.98 -11.00 26.13
CA VAL A 401 13.36 -10.66 26.49
C VAL A 401 13.42 -10.36 27.98
N ASN A 402 14.31 -11.04 28.71
CA ASN A 402 14.59 -10.76 30.12
C ASN A 402 13.33 -10.67 31.01
N SER A 403 12.41 -11.63 30.86
CA SER A 403 11.16 -11.66 31.61
C SER A 403 10.60 -13.08 31.71
N PRO A 404 9.79 -13.39 32.74
CA PRO A 404 9.12 -14.69 32.86
C PRO A 404 8.17 -14.92 31.67
N SER A 405 8.25 -16.07 31.01
CA SER A 405 7.53 -16.30 29.76
C SER A 405 6.01 -16.25 29.89
N SER A 406 5.45 -16.86 30.94
CA SER A 406 4.00 -16.93 31.12
C SER A 406 3.38 -15.54 31.22
N GLN A 407 3.93 -14.69 32.10
CA GLN A 407 3.47 -13.33 32.33
C GLN A 407 3.84 -12.40 31.18
N GLY A 408 5.02 -12.57 30.58
CA GLY A 408 5.45 -11.81 29.41
C GLY A 408 4.60 -12.09 28.17
N ALA A 409 4.19 -13.34 27.94
CA ALA A 409 3.38 -13.70 26.78
C ALA A 409 1.94 -13.21 26.88
N ILE A 410 1.33 -13.31 28.07
CA ILE A 410 -0.06 -12.86 28.26
C ILE A 410 -0.17 -11.34 28.18
N GLY A 411 0.88 -10.59 28.54
CA GLY A 411 1.01 -9.14 28.29
C GLY A 411 0.72 -8.25 29.51
N ASP A 412 1.03 -6.96 29.36
CA ASP A 412 0.82 -5.83 30.30
C ASP A 412 1.61 -5.87 31.62
N ILE A 413 1.89 -7.05 32.17
CA ILE A 413 2.55 -7.19 33.49
C ILE A 413 4.04 -6.83 33.44
N TYR A 414 4.76 -7.30 32.41
CA TYR A 414 6.21 -7.09 32.24
C TYR A 414 6.55 -6.32 30.95
N ASN A 415 5.56 -6.07 30.09
CA ASN A 415 5.76 -5.47 28.78
C ASN A 415 4.47 -4.81 28.27
N THR A 416 4.52 -4.25 27.07
CA THR A 416 3.42 -3.53 26.44
C THR A 416 2.55 -4.41 25.52
N ASN A 417 2.68 -5.75 25.59
CA ASN A 417 1.80 -6.63 24.80
C ASN A 417 0.37 -6.51 25.32
N THR A 418 -0.61 -6.56 24.42
CA THR A 418 -2.03 -6.55 24.78
C THR A 418 -2.35 -7.71 25.74
N PRO A 419 -2.95 -7.46 26.92
CA PRO A 419 -3.24 -8.51 27.87
C PRO A 419 -4.30 -9.47 27.32
N SER A 420 -4.02 -10.78 27.31
CA SER A 420 -4.91 -11.78 26.71
C SER A 420 -4.70 -13.18 27.26
N LEU A 421 -5.77 -13.99 27.20
CA LEU A 421 -5.73 -15.43 27.44
C LEU A 421 -6.06 -16.24 26.18
N THR A 422 -5.99 -15.60 25.02
CA THR A 422 -6.11 -16.23 23.69
C THR A 422 -4.96 -15.73 22.82
N LEU A 423 -3.88 -16.51 22.79
CA LEU A 423 -2.62 -16.16 22.15
C LEU A 423 -2.57 -16.78 20.75
N GLY A 424 -2.76 -15.97 19.70
CA GLY A 424 -2.76 -16.47 18.33
C GLY A 424 -1.37 -16.89 17.88
N CYS A 425 -1.24 -18.02 17.18
CA CYS A 425 0.06 -18.56 16.72
C CYS A 425 0.38 -18.26 15.24
N GLY A 426 -0.41 -17.41 14.58
CA GLY A 426 -0.22 -17.03 13.18
C GLY A 426 -0.16 -18.20 12.20
N SER A 427 0.32 -17.93 10.99
CA SER A 427 0.41 -18.93 9.92
C SER A 427 1.28 -20.13 10.30
N TYR A 428 2.33 -19.94 11.12
CA TYR A 428 3.18 -21.03 11.62
C TYR A 428 2.41 -22.04 12.47
N GLY A 429 1.50 -21.56 13.33
CA GLY A 429 0.61 -22.39 14.14
C GLY A 429 -0.74 -22.68 13.48
N ARG A 430 -0.91 -22.37 12.18
CA ARG A 430 -2.17 -22.51 11.43
C ARG A 430 -3.32 -21.70 12.04
N ASN A 431 -3.05 -20.46 12.44
CA ASN A 431 -4.02 -19.50 12.95
C ASN A 431 -4.08 -18.24 12.09
N SER A 432 -5.19 -17.52 12.19
CA SER A 432 -5.49 -16.28 11.45
C SER A 432 -4.72 -15.05 11.95
N THR A 433 -4.15 -15.10 13.16
CA THR A 433 -3.40 -13.98 13.75
C THR A 433 -2.28 -14.46 14.66
N THR A 434 -1.19 -13.68 14.76
CA THR A 434 -0.14 -13.82 15.78
C THR A 434 -0.43 -12.99 17.04
N SER A 435 -1.40 -12.09 17.00
CA SER A 435 -1.69 -11.16 18.09
C SER A 435 -2.21 -11.88 19.33
N ASN A 436 -1.99 -11.24 20.47
CA ASN A 436 -2.82 -11.47 21.65
C ASN A 436 -4.23 -10.96 21.32
N VAL A 437 -5.23 -11.85 21.29
CA VAL A 437 -6.58 -11.50 20.84
C VAL A 437 -7.22 -10.52 21.82
N SER A 438 -7.87 -9.48 21.30
CA SER A 438 -8.61 -8.48 22.06
C SER A 438 -9.79 -7.93 21.22
N THR A 439 -10.42 -6.86 21.71
CA THR A 439 -11.53 -6.10 21.09
C THR A 439 -11.30 -5.76 19.62
N VAL A 440 -10.07 -5.37 19.23
CA VAL A 440 -9.71 -5.02 17.85
C VAL A 440 -9.96 -6.16 16.87
N ASN A 441 -9.98 -7.41 17.34
CA ASN A 441 -10.27 -8.59 16.54
C ASN A 441 -11.77 -8.93 16.47
N LEU A 442 -12.61 -8.25 17.25
CA LEU A 442 -14.05 -8.51 17.39
C LEU A 442 -14.92 -7.40 16.79
N ILE A 443 -14.31 -6.51 15.99
CA ILE A 443 -15.03 -5.49 15.21
C ILE A 443 -14.67 -5.58 13.73
N ASN A 444 -15.66 -5.31 12.89
CA ASN A 444 -15.45 -4.91 11.51
C ASN A 444 -15.24 -3.39 11.46
N LYS A 445 -14.27 -2.93 10.67
CA LYS A 445 -14.04 -1.51 10.39
C LYS A 445 -14.60 -1.15 9.02
N LYS A 446 -15.67 -0.35 9.00
CA LYS A 446 -16.21 0.23 7.77
C LYS A 446 -15.52 1.57 7.50
N ARG A 447 -14.92 1.74 6.32
CA ARG A 447 -14.26 2.99 5.91
C ARG A 447 -15.14 3.79 4.96
N ILE A 448 -15.52 5.00 5.37
CA ILE A 448 -16.18 6.00 4.53
C ILE A 448 -15.07 6.83 3.87
N ALA A 449 -14.87 6.69 2.56
CA ALA A 449 -13.85 7.43 1.81
C ALA A 449 -14.47 8.62 1.07
N LYS A 450 -13.94 9.83 1.28
CA LYS A 450 -14.39 11.08 0.64
C LYS A 450 -13.68 11.26 -0.71
N ARG A 451 -14.35 11.87 -1.71
CA ARG A 451 -13.71 12.27 -2.98
C ARG A 451 -12.55 13.21 -2.70
N ARG A 452 -11.41 12.96 -3.32
CA ARG A 452 -10.23 13.84 -3.28
C ARG A 452 -9.79 14.16 -4.69
N VAL A 453 -9.28 15.37 -4.88
CA VAL A 453 -8.62 15.78 -6.12
C VAL A 453 -7.11 15.61 -5.96
N ASN A 454 -6.43 15.16 -7.01
CA ASN A 454 -4.98 15.10 -6.96
C ASN A 454 -4.42 16.52 -6.97
N MET A 455 -3.33 16.77 -6.24
CA MET A 455 -2.53 17.97 -6.44
C MET A 455 -2.14 18.07 -7.93
N GLN A 456 -2.09 19.27 -8.49
CA GLN A 456 -1.51 19.50 -9.83
C GLN A 456 -0.28 20.40 -9.65
N TRP A 457 0.73 20.20 -10.50
CA TRP A 457 1.92 21.03 -10.52
C TRP A 457 1.97 21.76 -11.86
N PHE A 458 2.21 23.07 -11.82
CA PHE A 458 2.54 23.86 -12.99
C PHE A 458 4.07 23.90 -13.13
N LYS A 459 4.64 23.06 -14.01
CA LYS A 459 6.08 22.96 -14.29
C LYS A 459 6.37 23.53 -15.68
N ILE A 460 7.34 24.44 -15.74
CA ILE A 460 7.88 25.10 -16.94
C ILE A 460 9.37 25.35 -16.67
N PRO A 461 10.20 25.73 -17.67
CA PRO A 461 11.56 26.14 -17.42
C PRO A 461 11.62 27.26 -16.37
N PRO A 462 12.55 27.20 -15.40
CA PRO A 462 12.68 28.22 -14.37
C PRO A 462 13.10 29.58 -14.94
N LYS A 463 13.66 29.62 -16.16
CA LYS A 463 14.10 30.83 -16.85
C LYS A 463 13.61 30.83 -18.30
N ILE A 464 12.83 31.84 -18.66
CA ILE A 464 12.37 32.08 -20.03
C ILE A 464 12.80 33.50 -20.41
N TYR A 465 13.77 33.62 -21.33
CA TYR A 465 14.19 34.88 -21.90
C TYR A 465 13.48 35.08 -23.24
N PHE A 466 12.95 36.26 -23.50
CA PHE A 466 12.25 36.59 -24.74
C PHE A 466 12.65 38.00 -25.21
N GLU A 467 12.15 38.43 -26.36
CA GLU A 467 12.56 39.63 -27.12
C GLU A 467 13.77 39.42 -28.05
N HIS A 468 13.85 40.31 -29.04
CA HIS A 468 14.94 40.31 -30.03
C HIS A 468 16.31 40.48 -29.36
N GLY A 469 17.23 39.56 -29.65
CA GLY A 469 18.59 39.59 -29.09
C GLY A 469 18.73 38.94 -27.72
N SER A 470 17.68 38.32 -27.17
CA SER A 470 17.70 37.62 -25.88
C SER A 470 18.74 36.48 -25.80
N VAL A 471 19.20 35.94 -26.93
CA VAL A 471 20.34 34.99 -26.98
C VAL A 471 21.63 35.54 -26.35
N GLN A 472 21.74 36.86 -26.16
CA GLN A 472 22.83 37.49 -25.42
C GLN A 472 22.99 36.98 -23.99
N TYR A 473 21.93 36.41 -23.39
CA TYR A 473 22.00 35.80 -22.06
C TYR A 473 23.10 34.72 -21.97
N LEU A 474 23.43 34.01 -23.06
CA LEU A 474 24.52 33.03 -23.09
C LEU A 474 25.89 33.62 -22.71
N GLN A 475 26.09 34.93 -22.89
CA GLN A 475 27.29 35.64 -22.44
C GLN A 475 27.38 35.70 -20.90
N HIS A 476 26.23 35.69 -20.21
CA HIS A 476 26.10 35.92 -18.77
C HIS A 476 25.62 34.70 -17.98
N MET A 477 25.22 33.61 -18.66
CA MET A 477 24.76 32.38 -18.00
C MET A 477 25.85 31.84 -17.05
N PRO A 478 25.55 31.64 -15.76
CA PRO A 478 26.54 31.17 -14.79
C PRO A 478 26.86 29.68 -14.99
N ASP A 479 28.05 29.28 -14.55
CA ASP A 479 28.50 27.88 -14.45
C ASP A 479 28.43 27.10 -15.76
N ILE A 480 28.85 27.74 -16.86
CA ILE A 480 29.05 27.07 -18.15
C ILE A 480 30.43 27.41 -18.72
N SER A 481 31.12 26.38 -19.19
CA SER A 481 32.49 26.41 -19.73
C SER A 481 32.68 25.43 -20.90
N ARG A 482 31.75 24.50 -21.13
CA ARG A 482 31.77 23.49 -22.20
C ARG A 482 30.37 23.31 -22.79
N ALA A 483 30.10 24.00 -23.89
CA ALA A 483 28.81 23.97 -24.57
C ALA A 483 28.75 22.95 -25.71
N PHE A 484 27.80 22.02 -25.65
CA PHE A 484 27.50 21.11 -26.76
C PHE A 484 26.26 21.60 -27.50
N ILE A 485 26.42 22.06 -28.75
CA ILE A 485 25.35 22.65 -29.54
C ILE A 485 24.70 21.55 -30.40
N VAL A 486 23.44 21.23 -30.12
CA VAL A 486 22.64 20.25 -30.88
C VAL A 486 21.76 21.00 -31.86
N THR A 487 21.91 20.71 -33.16
CA THR A 487 21.26 21.46 -34.24
C THR A 487 21.14 20.61 -35.51
N ASP A 488 20.59 21.21 -36.57
CA ASP A 488 20.45 20.59 -37.89
C ASP A 488 21.28 21.33 -38.96
N PRO A 489 21.51 20.72 -40.14
CA PRO A 489 22.34 21.31 -41.18
C PRO A 489 21.79 22.63 -41.76
N VAL A 490 20.48 22.87 -41.66
CA VAL A 490 19.83 24.10 -42.16
C VAL A 490 20.19 25.27 -41.25
N MET A 491 20.15 25.08 -39.93
CA MET A 491 20.50 26.14 -38.97
C MET A 491 21.96 26.58 -39.08
N VAL A 492 22.86 25.65 -39.42
CA VAL A 492 24.26 25.97 -39.75
C VAL A 492 24.34 26.85 -40.99
N LYS A 493 23.66 26.46 -42.09
CA LYS A 493 23.64 27.22 -43.36
C LYS A 493 23.03 28.62 -43.21
N LEU A 494 22.04 28.78 -42.35
CA LEU A 494 21.41 30.08 -42.04
C LEU A 494 22.28 30.97 -41.12
N GLY A 495 23.41 30.47 -40.62
CA GLY A 495 24.33 31.22 -39.78
C GLY A 495 23.85 31.40 -38.33
N TYR A 496 22.86 30.63 -37.88
CA TYR A 496 22.30 30.75 -36.54
C TYR A 496 23.24 30.21 -35.47
N VAL A 497 23.97 29.13 -35.76
CA VAL A 497 25.03 28.61 -34.88
C VAL A 497 26.10 29.68 -34.65
N SER A 498 26.47 30.46 -35.68
CA SER A 498 27.43 31.55 -35.55
C SER A 498 26.99 32.64 -34.56
N LYS A 499 25.67 32.92 -34.48
CA LYS A 499 25.11 33.89 -33.52
C LYS A 499 25.22 33.38 -32.09
N VAL A 500 24.96 32.10 -31.85
CA VAL A 500 25.15 31.45 -30.54
C VAL A 500 26.62 31.48 -30.14
N LEU A 501 27.52 31.06 -31.04
CA LEU A 501 28.97 31.07 -30.80
C LEU A 501 29.50 32.49 -30.53
N TYR A 502 28.95 33.51 -31.18
CA TYR A 502 29.35 34.90 -30.95
C TYR A 502 29.18 35.31 -29.47
N TYR A 503 28.06 34.99 -28.84
CA TYR A 503 27.83 35.33 -27.43
C TYR A 503 28.59 34.42 -26.47
N LEU A 504 28.77 33.13 -26.79
CA LEU A 504 29.61 32.23 -26.00
C LEU A 504 31.08 32.67 -25.98
N ARG A 505 31.60 33.20 -27.10
CA ARG A 505 32.98 33.73 -27.19
C ARG A 505 33.18 35.05 -26.47
N LYS A 506 32.10 35.78 -26.14
CA LYS A 506 32.13 37.03 -25.36
C LYS A 506 32.15 36.83 -23.85
N ARG A 507 32.07 35.59 -23.38
CA ARG A 507 32.09 35.26 -21.94
C ARG A 507 33.45 35.61 -21.33
N LYS A 508 33.44 35.97 -20.03
CA LYS A 508 34.68 36.22 -19.27
C LYS A 508 35.54 34.97 -19.14
N ILE A 509 34.90 33.82 -18.89
CA ILE A 509 35.51 32.50 -18.93
C ILE A 509 35.21 31.92 -20.30
N TYR A 510 36.26 31.55 -21.04
CA TYR A 510 36.11 30.99 -22.37
C TYR A 510 35.29 29.70 -22.32
N CYS A 511 34.23 29.64 -23.14
CA CYS A 511 33.38 28.46 -23.26
C CYS A 511 33.81 27.66 -24.49
N HIS A 512 34.37 26.47 -24.26
CA HIS A 512 34.67 25.52 -25.33
C HIS A 512 33.35 25.08 -25.95
N SER A 513 33.28 24.96 -27.28
CA SER A 513 32.04 24.60 -27.95
C SER A 513 32.25 23.50 -28.98
N GLU A 514 31.40 22.47 -28.93
CA GLU A 514 31.32 21.41 -29.93
C GLU A 514 29.92 21.46 -30.59
N ILE A 515 29.85 21.14 -31.88
CA ILE A 515 28.61 21.26 -32.67
C ILE A 515 28.24 19.88 -33.20
N PHE A 516 27.05 19.42 -32.85
CA PHE A 516 26.39 18.26 -33.44
C PHE A 516 25.26 18.74 -34.36
N ALA A 517 25.50 18.71 -35.66
CA ALA A 517 24.58 19.25 -36.68
C ALA A 517 23.84 18.17 -37.47
N ASP A 518 23.85 16.92 -37.00
CA ASP A 518 23.36 15.75 -37.72
C ASP A 518 21.90 15.40 -37.41
N VAL A 519 21.15 16.29 -36.74
CA VAL A 519 19.76 16.00 -36.37
C VAL A 519 18.84 16.08 -37.58
N GLU A 520 18.21 14.95 -37.92
CA GLU A 520 17.16 14.87 -38.93
C GLU A 520 15.77 15.22 -38.38
N PRO A 521 14.80 15.58 -39.24
CA PRO A 521 13.39 15.61 -38.85
C PRO A 521 12.95 14.26 -38.28
N ASP A 522 12.14 14.27 -37.21
CA ASP A 522 11.71 13.07 -36.49
C ASP A 522 12.89 12.18 -36.03
N PRO A 523 13.76 12.69 -35.14
CA PRO A 523 15.08 12.14 -34.87
C PRO A 523 15.03 10.70 -34.38
N SER A 524 15.96 9.87 -34.85
CA SER A 524 15.99 8.47 -34.43
C SER A 524 16.87 8.19 -33.21
N ILE A 525 16.63 7.05 -32.57
CA ILE A 525 17.40 6.57 -31.42
C ILE A 525 18.90 6.53 -31.76
N GLU A 526 19.28 6.13 -32.98
CA GLU A 526 20.67 6.04 -33.41
C GLU A 526 21.33 7.43 -33.47
N THR A 527 20.62 8.45 -33.97
CA THR A 527 21.13 9.83 -33.97
C THR A 527 21.33 10.34 -32.55
N ILE A 528 20.40 10.05 -31.63
CA ILE A 528 20.52 10.40 -30.22
C ILE A 528 21.77 9.75 -29.61
N MET A 529 21.97 8.44 -29.80
CA MET A 529 23.10 7.73 -29.22
C MET A 529 24.45 8.19 -29.79
N ARG A 530 24.52 8.55 -31.08
CA ARG A 530 25.73 9.18 -31.66
C ARG A 530 26.06 10.51 -30.97
N GLY A 531 25.05 11.34 -30.71
CA GLY A 531 25.21 12.58 -29.94
C GLY A 531 25.70 12.31 -28.52
N VAL A 532 25.12 11.33 -27.83
CA VAL A 532 25.52 10.91 -26.47
C VAL A 532 26.98 10.46 -26.44
N ASP A 533 27.45 9.69 -27.42
CA ASP A 533 28.83 9.23 -27.47
C ASP A 533 29.84 10.35 -27.71
N LEU A 534 29.45 11.40 -28.42
CA LEU A 534 30.25 12.63 -28.52
C LEU A 534 30.23 13.42 -27.21
N MET A 535 29.06 13.55 -26.56
CA MET A 535 28.96 14.18 -25.24
C MET A 535 29.79 13.46 -24.18
N LYS A 536 29.90 12.13 -24.21
CA LYS A 536 30.77 11.37 -23.29
C LYS A 536 32.25 11.72 -23.47
N LYS A 537 32.69 12.06 -24.68
CA LYS A 537 34.08 12.48 -24.96
C LYS A 537 34.29 13.96 -24.66
N PHE A 538 33.29 14.78 -24.92
CA PHE A 538 33.36 16.22 -24.74
C PHE A 538 33.04 16.68 -23.32
N GLU A 539 32.30 15.90 -22.52
CA GLU A 539 31.91 16.24 -21.14
C GLU A 539 31.32 17.66 -21.01
N PRO A 540 30.18 17.97 -21.67
CA PRO A 540 29.59 19.31 -21.61
C PRO A 540 28.93 19.61 -20.26
N ASP A 541 29.10 20.85 -19.80
CA ASP A 541 28.32 21.39 -18.66
C ASP A 541 27.04 22.12 -19.11
N VAL A 542 26.89 22.35 -20.42
CA VAL A 542 25.63 22.82 -21.02
C VAL A 542 25.40 22.24 -22.40
N ILE A 543 24.17 21.80 -22.65
CA ILE A 543 23.63 21.45 -23.96
C ILE A 543 22.81 22.64 -24.46
N ILE A 544 23.11 23.14 -25.66
CA ILE A 544 22.33 24.19 -26.33
C ILE A 544 21.62 23.57 -27.51
N ALA A 545 20.32 23.35 -27.36
CA ALA A 545 19.44 22.91 -28.44
C ALA A 545 19.02 24.11 -29.28
N LEU A 546 19.53 24.21 -30.51
CA LEU A 546 19.21 25.28 -31.45
C LEU A 546 18.53 24.67 -32.68
N GLY A 547 17.22 24.84 -32.80
CA GLY A 547 16.49 24.29 -33.94
C GLY A 547 14.98 24.24 -33.73
N GLY A 548 14.29 23.54 -34.62
CA GLY A 548 12.87 23.23 -34.44
C GLY A 548 12.65 22.11 -33.42
N GLY A 549 11.41 21.65 -33.27
CA GLY A 549 11.05 20.59 -32.31
C GLY A 549 11.94 19.35 -32.38
N SER A 550 12.29 18.86 -33.58
CA SER A 550 13.18 17.71 -33.76
C SER A 550 14.56 17.90 -33.14
N ALA A 551 15.18 19.07 -33.27
CA ALA A 551 16.49 19.36 -32.66
C ALA A 551 16.42 19.43 -31.13
N ILE A 552 15.34 20.02 -30.61
CA ILE A 552 15.13 20.16 -29.16
C ILE A 552 14.81 18.81 -28.52
N ASP A 553 13.95 18.01 -29.14
CA ASP A 553 13.58 16.68 -28.67
C ASP A 553 14.80 15.73 -28.70
N ALA A 554 15.60 15.77 -29.77
CA ALA A 554 16.87 15.03 -29.83
C ALA A 554 17.80 15.44 -28.68
N ALA A 555 17.94 16.74 -28.41
CA ALA A 555 18.78 17.25 -27.33
C ALA A 555 18.29 16.83 -25.94
N LYS A 556 16.97 16.80 -25.69
CA LYS A 556 16.39 16.28 -24.42
C LYS A 556 16.72 14.81 -24.20
N CYS A 557 16.64 14.00 -25.24
CA CYS A 557 16.98 12.58 -25.14
C CYS A 557 18.48 12.37 -24.97
N MET A 558 19.31 13.13 -25.70
CA MET A 558 20.76 13.11 -25.50
C MET A 558 21.12 13.51 -24.07
N TRP A 559 20.47 14.53 -23.52
CA TRP A 559 20.63 14.95 -22.13
C TRP A 559 20.30 13.82 -21.15
N LEU A 560 19.14 13.18 -21.30
CA LEU A 560 18.71 12.06 -20.46
C LEU A 560 19.72 10.91 -20.47
N PHE A 561 20.15 10.45 -21.65
CA PHE A 561 21.07 9.32 -21.77
C PHE A 561 22.53 9.67 -21.45
N TYR A 562 22.92 10.94 -21.54
CA TYR A 562 24.23 11.41 -21.07
C TYR A 562 24.31 11.45 -19.54
N GLU A 563 23.26 11.96 -18.89
CA GLU A 563 23.16 11.98 -17.42
C GLU A 563 23.05 10.56 -16.86
N ASN A 564 22.18 9.73 -17.44
CA ASN A 564 21.81 8.43 -16.92
C ASN A 564 21.87 7.32 -17.99
N PRO A 565 23.08 6.84 -18.35
CA PRO A 565 23.29 5.92 -19.47
C PRO A 565 22.66 4.54 -19.29
N ASP A 566 22.43 4.10 -18.05
CA ASP A 566 21.86 2.77 -17.74
C ASP A 566 20.31 2.76 -17.76
N THR A 567 19.68 3.89 -18.08
CA THR A 567 18.21 4.01 -18.09
C THR A 567 17.59 3.22 -19.25
N SER A 568 16.55 2.44 -18.95
CA SER A 568 15.85 1.63 -19.96
C SER A 568 14.89 2.45 -20.81
N PHE A 569 15.16 2.55 -22.12
CA PHE A 569 14.23 3.17 -23.09
C PHE A 569 12.85 2.50 -23.12
N ASP A 570 12.79 1.17 -22.97
CA ASP A 570 11.52 0.45 -22.93
C ASP A 570 10.67 0.82 -21.71
N GLY A 571 11.30 1.16 -20.59
CA GLY A 571 10.61 1.71 -19.41
C GLY A 571 10.13 3.15 -19.61
N LEU A 572 10.94 3.98 -20.27
CA LEU A 572 10.67 5.41 -20.47
C LEU A 572 9.42 5.69 -21.33
N LYS A 573 9.13 4.81 -22.29
CA LYS A 573 7.99 4.92 -23.23
C LYS A 573 6.66 4.37 -22.71
N LEU A 574 6.62 3.82 -21.49
CA LEU A 574 5.39 3.26 -20.92
C LEU A 574 4.37 4.36 -20.61
N LYS A 575 3.10 4.06 -20.90
CA LYS A 575 1.95 4.95 -20.66
C LYS A 575 1.64 5.12 -19.19
N PHE A 576 0.92 6.19 -18.89
CA PHE A 576 0.44 6.49 -17.55
C PHE A 576 -0.91 7.24 -17.60
N LEU A 577 -1.66 7.16 -16.50
CA LEU A 577 -2.84 8.01 -16.27
C LEU A 577 -2.51 9.24 -15.40
N ASP A 578 -1.47 9.13 -14.56
CA ASP A 578 -0.93 10.23 -13.76
C ASP A 578 0.60 10.20 -13.91
N ILE A 579 1.17 11.28 -14.44
CA ILE A 579 2.61 11.42 -14.72
C ILE A 579 3.48 11.20 -13.46
N ARG A 580 2.89 11.27 -12.25
CA ARG A 580 3.60 11.06 -10.98
C ARG A 580 3.46 9.65 -10.41
N LYS A 581 2.57 8.82 -10.96
CA LYS A 581 2.32 7.45 -10.49
C LYS A 581 2.76 6.46 -11.55
N ARG A 582 4.01 6.58 -11.97
CA ARG A 582 4.60 5.72 -13.00
C ARG A 582 5.18 4.46 -12.35
N ALA A 583 5.03 3.34 -13.04
CA ALA A 583 5.70 2.10 -12.66
C ALA A 583 7.22 2.17 -12.93
N PHE A 584 7.63 2.96 -13.91
CA PHE A 584 9.03 3.26 -14.22
C PHE A 584 9.29 4.75 -13.94
N GLN A 585 10.22 5.04 -13.04
CA GLN A 585 10.57 6.40 -12.64
C GLN A 585 11.69 6.94 -13.54
N TYR A 586 11.53 8.16 -14.05
CA TYR A 586 12.62 8.84 -14.74
C TYR A 586 13.71 9.23 -13.72
N PRO A 587 14.99 9.10 -14.07
CA PRO A 587 16.06 9.57 -13.22
C PRO A 587 16.07 11.10 -13.19
N ASN A 588 16.64 11.67 -12.12
CA ASN A 588 16.82 13.11 -12.03
C ASN A 588 17.81 13.58 -13.11
N LEU A 589 17.56 14.77 -13.68
CA LEU A 589 18.45 15.41 -14.64
C LEU A 589 19.02 16.73 -14.10
N GLY A 590 20.11 17.21 -14.72
CA GLY A 590 20.73 18.49 -14.38
C GLY A 590 21.91 18.40 -13.40
N GLU A 591 22.41 17.19 -13.11
CA GLU A 591 23.57 16.99 -12.24
C GLU A 591 24.90 17.24 -12.97
N LYS A 592 25.07 16.68 -14.18
CA LYS A 592 26.28 16.85 -15.00
C LYS A 592 26.18 18.03 -15.95
N THR A 593 24.99 18.30 -16.51
CA THR A 593 24.82 19.28 -17.59
C THR A 593 23.46 19.94 -17.57
N LYS A 594 23.40 21.21 -18.00
CA LYS A 594 22.15 21.98 -18.13
C LYS A 594 21.62 21.95 -19.57
N LEU A 595 20.32 22.04 -19.77
CA LEU A 595 19.70 22.16 -21.09
C LEU A 595 19.17 23.57 -21.37
N VAL A 596 19.68 24.20 -22.43
CA VAL A 596 19.18 25.47 -22.98
C VAL A 596 18.47 25.19 -24.30
N ALA A 597 17.21 25.59 -24.43
CA ALA A 597 16.43 25.43 -25.65
C ALA A 597 16.20 26.79 -26.35
N ILE A 598 16.55 26.85 -27.63
CA ILE A 598 16.43 28.02 -28.51
C ILE A 598 15.63 27.61 -29.76
N PRO A 599 14.31 27.82 -29.77
CA PRO A 599 13.47 27.41 -30.90
C PRO A 599 13.74 28.27 -32.15
N THR A 600 13.83 27.61 -33.30
CA THR A 600 13.93 28.27 -34.62
C THR A 600 12.66 28.10 -35.46
N THR A 601 11.60 27.55 -34.85
CA THR A 601 10.26 27.39 -35.43
C THR A 601 9.19 27.84 -34.43
N SER A 602 8.20 28.59 -34.88
CA SER A 602 7.07 29.03 -34.05
C SER A 602 5.89 28.04 -34.09
N GLY A 603 6.07 26.83 -33.56
CA GLY A 603 5.06 25.76 -33.62
C GLY A 603 4.99 24.85 -32.41
N THR A 604 6.11 24.23 -32.06
CA THR A 604 6.10 23.01 -31.22
C THR A 604 6.03 23.28 -29.72
N GLY A 605 6.53 24.43 -29.24
CA GLY A 605 6.65 24.70 -27.80
C GLY A 605 7.65 23.79 -27.08
N SER A 606 8.46 23.00 -27.82
CA SER A 606 9.41 22.03 -27.26
C SER A 606 10.39 22.66 -26.28
N GLU A 607 10.67 23.95 -26.41
CA GLU A 607 11.58 24.70 -25.54
C GLU A 607 11.07 24.89 -24.10
N VAL A 608 9.77 24.72 -23.86
CA VAL A 608 9.15 24.85 -22.53
C VAL A 608 8.46 23.58 -22.04
N THR A 609 8.34 22.55 -22.89
CA THR A 609 7.59 21.35 -22.55
C THR A 609 8.45 20.25 -21.94
N SER A 610 7.80 19.35 -21.21
CA SER A 610 8.39 18.14 -20.64
C SER A 610 8.23 16.92 -21.56
N PHE A 611 8.04 17.16 -22.86
CA PHE A 611 7.82 16.13 -23.88
C PHE A 611 9.00 16.05 -24.84
N SER A 612 9.23 14.86 -25.37
CA SER A 612 10.20 14.62 -26.43
C SER A 612 9.71 13.47 -27.31
N VAL A 613 9.80 13.60 -28.64
CA VAL A 613 9.44 12.52 -29.57
C VAL A 613 10.70 11.91 -30.18
N VAL A 614 10.78 10.58 -30.14
CA VAL A 614 11.89 9.82 -30.74
C VAL A 614 11.34 8.76 -31.68
N THR A 615 12.01 8.54 -32.81
CA THR A 615 11.64 7.51 -33.78
C THR A 615 12.50 6.26 -33.64
N ASP A 616 11.87 5.11 -33.51
CA ASP A 616 12.50 3.79 -33.61
C ASP A 616 12.38 3.29 -35.06
N LYS A 617 13.47 3.46 -35.82
CA LYS A 617 13.54 3.06 -37.24
C LYS A 617 13.62 1.54 -37.39
N GLU A 618 14.23 0.84 -36.43
CA GLU A 618 14.37 -0.62 -36.45
C GLU A 618 13.03 -1.33 -36.26
N LYS A 619 12.11 -0.75 -35.48
CA LYS A 619 10.75 -1.28 -35.26
C LYS A 619 9.70 -0.67 -36.19
N GLY A 620 10.07 -0.35 -37.43
CA GLY A 620 9.10 0.09 -38.45
C GLY A 620 8.71 1.57 -38.36
N ASN A 621 9.66 2.44 -38.01
CA ASN A 621 9.48 3.90 -37.88
C ASN A 621 8.42 4.30 -36.84
N ILE A 622 8.36 3.60 -35.71
CA ILE A 622 7.43 3.91 -34.62
C ILE A 622 7.92 5.16 -33.87
N LYS A 623 7.05 6.15 -33.72
CA LYS A 623 7.31 7.34 -32.89
C LYS A 623 6.91 7.06 -31.44
N TYR A 624 7.84 7.24 -30.51
CA TYR A 624 7.63 7.12 -29.08
C TYR A 624 7.63 8.50 -28.41
N PRO A 625 6.49 8.96 -27.86
CA PRO A 625 6.47 10.15 -27.03
C PRO A 625 7.01 9.80 -25.64
N LEU A 626 8.09 10.47 -25.26
CA LEU A 626 8.63 10.50 -23.91
C LEU A 626 8.03 11.70 -23.19
N ALA A 627 7.49 11.47 -22.00
CA ALA A 627 6.76 12.47 -21.23
C ALA A 627 7.14 12.34 -19.76
N ASP A 628 7.97 13.24 -19.28
CA ASP A 628 8.30 13.35 -17.86
C ASP A 628 8.78 14.75 -17.53
N TYR A 629 8.40 15.24 -16.36
CA TYR A 629 8.78 16.55 -15.85
C TYR A 629 10.29 16.75 -15.78
N GLU A 630 11.09 15.69 -15.69
CA GLU A 630 12.55 15.77 -15.75
C GLU A 630 13.09 16.25 -17.11
N LEU A 631 12.36 16.06 -18.21
CA LEU A 631 12.74 16.53 -19.55
C LEU A 631 12.50 18.03 -19.79
N THR A 632 12.12 18.78 -18.75
CA THR A 632 11.88 20.23 -18.86
C THR A 632 13.22 20.96 -18.96
N PRO A 633 13.47 21.79 -20.00
CA PRO A 633 14.72 22.54 -20.11
C PRO A 633 14.96 23.48 -18.92
N ASP A 634 16.24 23.73 -18.59
CA ASP A 634 16.64 24.70 -17.55
C ASP A 634 16.41 26.15 -17.99
N VAL A 635 16.60 26.41 -19.29
CA VAL A 635 16.47 27.75 -19.88
C VAL A 635 15.80 27.65 -21.24
N ALA A 636 14.78 28.48 -21.47
CA ALA A 636 14.22 28.73 -22.80
C ALA A 636 14.61 30.15 -23.26
N ILE A 637 15.02 30.30 -24.53
CA ILE A 637 15.35 31.61 -25.13
C ILE A 637 14.51 31.80 -26.40
N ILE A 638 13.46 32.61 -26.29
CA ILE A 638 12.46 32.92 -27.31
C ILE A 638 12.89 34.17 -28.09
N ASP A 639 13.90 34.02 -28.94
CA ASP A 639 14.47 35.13 -29.71
C ASP A 639 13.93 35.16 -31.16
N PRO A 640 13.11 36.16 -31.54
CA PRO A 640 12.46 36.22 -32.84
C PRO A 640 13.44 36.29 -34.02
N GLN A 641 14.72 36.59 -33.79
CA GLN A 641 15.70 36.62 -34.86
C GLN A 641 15.94 35.26 -35.53
N PHE A 642 15.55 34.16 -34.88
CA PHE A 642 15.73 32.80 -35.39
C PHE A 642 14.56 32.29 -36.23
N VAL A 643 13.45 33.02 -36.30
CA VAL A 643 12.25 32.63 -37.07
C VAL A 643 11.99 33.50 -38.31
N MET A 644 12.84 34.51 -38.56
CA MET A 644 12.64 35.48 -39.65
C MET A 644 12.71 34.85 -41.05
N THR A 645 13.42 33.74 -41.21
CA THR A 645 13.62 33.06 -42.51
C THR A 645 12.62 31.92 -42.75
N MET A 646 11.63 31.73 -41.88
CA MET A 646 10.66 30.64 -42.01
C MET A 646 9.83 30.75 -43.31
N PRO A 647 9.78 29.70 -44.14
CA PRO A 647 8.93 29.66 -45.34
C PRO A 647 7.44 29.81 -45.03
N LYS A 648 6.65 30.26 -46.02
CA LYS A 648 5.20 30.49 -45.88
C LYS A 648 4.44 29.22 -45.46
N ASN A 649 4.69 28.09 -46.12
CA ASN A 649 4.05 26.81 -45.80
C ASN A 649 4.32 26.36 -44.36
N ILE A 650 5.59 26.43 -43.91
CA ILE A 650 5.95 26.10 -42.53
C ILE A 650 5.29 27.06 -41.54
N THR A 651 5.21 28.36 -41.88
CA THR A 651 4.54 29.37 -41.05
C THR A 651 3.05 29.05 -40.86
N ALA A 652 2.36 28.63 -41.91
CA ALA A 652 0.95 28.23 -41.84
C ALA A 652 0.76 26.96 -41.01
N ASP A 653 1.49 25.88 -41.35
CA ASP A 653 1.36 24.58 -40.69
C ASP A 653 1.68 24.72 -39.18
N THR A 654 2.81 25.33 -38.82
CA THR A 654 3.21 25.52 -37.41
C THR A 654 2.30 26.48 -36.65
N GLY A 655 1.78 27.53 -37.28
CA GLY A 655 0.85 28.45 -36.63
C GLY A 655 -0.50 27.82 -36.29
N MET A 656 -1.02 26.93 -37.14
CA MET A 656 -2.23 26.16 -36.86
C MET A 656 -2.01 25.09 -35.78
N ASP A 657 -0.79 24.58 -35.68
CA ASP A 657 -0.36 23.70 -34.60
C ASP A 657 -0.47 24.40 -33.23
N VAL A 658 0.04 25.64 -33.13
CA VAL A 658 -0.10 26.49 -31.93
C VAL A 658 -1.57 26.71 -31.55
N LEU A 659 -2.45 26.94 -32.53
CA LEU A 659 -3.87 27.09 -32.28
C LEU A 659 -4.47 25.81 -31.67
N THR A 660 -4.09 24.67 -32.22
CA THR A 660 -4.54 23.35 -31.77
C THR A 660 -4.06 23.07 -30.35
N HIS A 661 -2.77 23.29 -30.07
CA HIS A 661 -2.19 23.17 -28.73
C HIS A 661 -2.97 23.97 -27.70
N ALA A 662 -3.26 25.23 -28.00
CA ALA A 662 -3.94 26.12 -27.08
C ALA A 662 -5.41 25.70 -26.86
N ILE A 663 -6.14 25.34 -27.93
CA ILE A 663 -7.54 24.91 -27.82
C ILE A 663 -7.66 23.59 -27.04
N GLU A 664 -6.82 22.60 -27.34
CA GLU A 664 -6.85 21.31 -26.63
C GLU A 664 -6.46 21.43 -25.17
N ALA A 665 -5.40 22.20 -24.87
CA ALA A 665 -5.03 22.51 -23.49
C ALA A 665 -6.17 23.22 -22.73
N TYR A 666 -6.93 24.08 -23.41
CA TYR A 666 -8.06 24.79 -22.81
C TYR A 666 -9.22 23.86 -22.46
N VAL A 667 -9.52 22.87 -23.30
CA VAL A 667 -10.66 21.95 -23.08
C VAL A 667 -10.29 20.66 -22.34
N SER A 668 -9.00 20.38 -22.16
CA SER A 668 -8.50 19.19 -21.46
C SER A 668 -9.12 19.00 -20.06
N ILE A 669 -9.24 17.72 -19.66
CA ILE A 669 -9.65 17.35 -18.29
C ILE A 669 -8.61 17.76 -17.24
N LEU A 670 -7.36 18.02 -17.64
CA LEU A 670 -6.29 18.49 -16.77
C LEU A 670 -6.20 20.02 -16.69
N ALA A 671 -6.98 20.75 -17.48
CA ALA A 671 -6.92 22.20 -17.52
C ALA A 671 -7.14 22.83 -16.14
N SER A 672 -6.45 23.95 -15.90
CA SER A 672 -6.47 24.74 -14.68
C SER A 672 -6.56 26.22 -15.00
N ASP A 673 -6.82 27.06 -14.00
CA ASP A 673 -6.88 28.51 -14.22
C ASP A 673 -5.56 29.07 -14.80
N TYR A 674 -4.43 28.48 -14.41
CA TYR A 674 -3.10 28.81 -14.95
C TYR A 674 -2.99 28.48 -16.45
N THR A 675 -3.35 27.25 -16.85
CA THR A 675 -3.26 26.83 -18.25
C THR A 675 -4.30 27.52 -19.12
N ASN A 676 -5.48 27.81 -18.56
CA ASN A 676 -6.58 28.48 -19.25
C ASN A 676 -6.21 29.90 -19.67
N ALA A 677 -5.56 30.66 -18.78
CA ALA A 677 -5.10 32.02 -19.09
C ALA A 677 -4.08 32.03 -20.23
N LEU A 678 -3.13 31.09 -20.20
CA LEU A 678 -2.11 30.94 -21.23
C LEU A 678 -2.72 30.51 -22.57
N ALA A 679 -3.57 29.48 -22.56
CA ALA A 679 -4.26 28.99 -23.75
C ALA A 679 -5.09 30.10 -24.42
N MET A 680 -5.92 30.82 -23.67
CA MET A 680 -6.73 31.90 -24.23
C MET A 680 -5.88 33.00 -24.85
N LYS A 681 -4.75 33.35 -24.20
CA LYS A 681 -3.83 34.36 -24.75
C LYS A 681 -3.15 33.89 -26.04
N ALA A 682 -2.73 32.63 -26.10
CA ALA A 682 -2.15 32.06 -27.31
C ALA A 682 -3.15 32.08 -28.47
N ILE A 683 -4.41 31.67 -28.24
CA ILE A 683 -5.48 31.70 -29.25
C ILE A 683 -5.67 33.12 -29.81
N GLU A 684 -5.76 34.13 -28.93
CA GLU A 684 -5.87 35.55 -29.33
C GLU A 684 -4.73 35.99 -30.25
N LEU A 685 -3.49 35.67 -29.87
CA LEU A 685 -2.30 36.03 -30.64
C LEU A 685 -2.29 35.34 -32.00
N VAL A 686 -2.65 34.05 -32.07
CA VAL A 686 -2.68 33.29 -33.32
C VAL A 686 -3.67 33.90 -34.31
N PHE A 687 -4.93 34.11 -33.92
CA PHE A 687 -5.94 34.71 -34.82
C PHE A 687 -5.54 36.10 -35.31
N LYS A 688 -4.84 36.88 -34.47
CA LYS A 688 -4.43 38.24 -34.80
C LYS A 688 -3.17 38.31 -35.69
N TYR A 689 -2.16 37.48 -35.44
CA TYR A 689 -0.83 37.65 -36.03
C TYR A 689 -0.44 36.57 -37.04
N LEU A 690 -1.05 35.37 -37.03
CA LEU A 690 -0.71 34.32 -37.99
C LEU A 690 -0.97 34.74 -39.45
N PRO A 691 -2.13 35.34 -39.82
CA PRO A 691 -2.34 35.82 -41.19
C PRO A 691 -1.31 36.86 -41.64
N ARG A 692 -0.88 37.74 -40.71
CA ARG A 692 0.13 38.76 -40.99
C ARG A 692 1.49 38.13 -41.23
N SER A 693 1.92 37.24 -40.33
CA SER A 693 3.21 36.54 -40.44
C SER A 693 3.30 35.66 -41.69
N TYR A 694 2.17 35.14 -42.18
CA TYR A 694 2.10 34.35 -43.41
C TYR A 694 2.15 35.22 -44.67
N ASN A 695 1.40 36.32 -44.69
CA ASN A 695 1.30 37.18 -45.88
C ASN A 695 2.57 38.00 -46.12
N ASP A 696 3.14 38.58 -45.06
CA ASP A 696 4.36 39.38 -45.09
C ASP A 696 5.46 38.73 -44.23
N PRO A 697 6.41 37.99 -44.83
CA PRO A 697 7.53 37.39 -44.11
C PRO A 697 8.44 38.41 -43.40
N SER A 698 8.38 39.69 -43.78
CA SER A 698 9.17 40.78 -43.20
C SER A 698 8.51 41.47 -42.00
N ASP A 699 7.25 41.14 -41.69
CA ASP A 699 6.52 41.68 -40.52
C ASP A 699 7.13 41.11 -39.22
N ARG A 700 8.13 41.83 -38.70
CA ARG A 700 8.89 41.45 -37.50
C ARG A 700 7.98 41.30 -36.27
N VAL A 701 6.96 42.15 -36.16
CA VAL A 701 6.02 42.12 -35.03
C VAL A 701 5.18 40.86 -35.10
N ALA A 702 4.63 40.52 -36.27
CA ALA A 702 3.84 39.30 -36.42
C ALA A 702 4.66 38.03 -36.17
N ARG A 703 5.91 37.99 -36.66
CA ARG A 703 6.86 36.89 -36.41
C ARG A 703 7.13 36.69 -34.92
N GLU A 704 7.44 37.77 -34.21
CA GLU A 704 7.68 37.76 -32.77
C GLU A 704 6.43 37.33 -31.99
N LYS A 705 5.25 37.90 -32.28
CA LYS A 705 4.03 37.54 -31.56
C LYS A 705 3.60 36.10 -31.81
N MET A 706 3.83 35.55 -33.00
CA MET A 706 3.62 34.11 -33.24
C MET A 706 4.63 33.23 -32.51
N HIS A 707 5.88 33.67 -32.40
CA HIS A 707 6.89 32.96 -31.63
C HIS A 707 6.54 32.90 -30.14
N ASN A 708 6.09 34.03 -29.58
CA ASN A 708 5.58 34.09 -28.21
C ASN A 708 4.31 33.25 -28.03
N ALA A 709 3.38 33.26 -29.01
CA ALA A 709 2.17 32.44 -28.95
C ALA A 709 2.50 30.94 -28.86
N SER A 710 3.51 30.47 -29.61
CA SER A 710 3.98 29.09 -29.55
C SER A 710 4.51 28.72 -28.16
N CYS A 711 5.38 29.54 -27.58
CA CYS A 711 5.89 29.34 -26.22
C CYS A 711 4.76 29.35 -25.18
N ILE A 712 3.82 30.29 -25.27
CA ILE A 712 2.68 30.39 -24.33
C ILE A 712 1.79 29.15 -24.42
N ALA A 713 1.50 28.68 -25.64
CA ALA A 713 0.75 27.43 -25.83
C ALA A 713 1.51 26.24 -25.25
N GLY A 714 2.83 26.17 -25.46
CA GLY A 714 3.74 25.19 -24.85
C GLY A 714 3.63 25.11 -23.34
N MET A 715 3.67 26.26 -22.66
CA MET A 715 3.50 26.36 -21.21
C MET A 715 2.12 25.85 -20.74
N ALA A 716 1.08 26.05 -21.56
CA ALA A 716 -0.26 25.54 -21.27
C ALA A 716 -0.33 24.02 -21.42
N PHE A 717 0.03 23.48 -22.58
CA PHE A 717 -0.16 22.05 -22.87
C PHE A 717 0.88 21.16 -22.17
N THR A 718 2.04 21.65 -21.77
CA THR A 718 2.94 20.84 -20.93
C THR A 718 2.34 20.50 -19.56
N ASN A 719 1.33 21.26 -19.11
CA ASN A 719 0.65 21.07 -17.84
C ASN A 719 -0.79 20.56 -17.99
N ALA A 720 -1.46 20.87 -19.11
CA ALA A 720 -2.82 20.41 -19.42
C ALA A 720 -2.85 19.21 -20.37
N PHE A 721 -1.72 18.81 -20.95
CA PHE A 721 -1.62 17.85 -22.05
C PHE A 721 -2.46 18.29 -23.27
N LEU A 722 -2.52 17.42 -24.27
CA LEU A 722 -3.25 17.61 -25.51
C LEU A 722 -4.46 16.67 -25.55
N GLY A 723 -5.17 16.60 -26.68
CA GLY A 723 -6.37 15.81 -26.84
C GLY A 723 -6.32 14.90 -28.07
N ILE A 724 -7.50 14.43 -28.48
CA ILE A 724 -7.60 13.50 -29.60
C ILE A 724 -7.23 14.13 -30.95
N ASN A 725 -7.21 15.45 -31.09
CA ASN A 725 -6.74 16.07 -32.34
C ASN A 725 -5.29 15.68 -32.61
N HIS A 726 -4.43 15.82 -31.60
CA HIS A 726 -3.04 15.37 -31.70
C HIS A 726 -2.93 13.87 -31.88
N SER A 727 -3.70 13.08 -31.12
CA SER A 727 -3.70 11.62 -31.27
C SER A 727 -4.01 11.18 -32.71
N LEU A 728 -5.03 11.79 -33.32
CA LEU A 728 -5.42 11.52 -34.71
C LEU A 728 -4.35 12.05 -35.68
N ALA A 729 -3.87 13.28 -35.49
CA ALA A 729 -2.87 13.90 -36.36
C ALA A 729 -1.52 13.16 -36.36
N HIS A 730 -1.08 12.62 -35.21
CA HIS A 730 0.14 11.82 -35.11
C HIS A 730 0.11 10.61 -36.04
N LYS A 731 -1.01 9.86 -36.02
CA LYS A 731 -1.12 8.62 -36.79
C LYS A 731 -1.37 8.91 -38.26
N LEU A 732 -2.23 9.89 -38.56
CA LEU A 732 -2.50 10.32 -39.94
C LEU A 732 -1.25 10.85 -40.63
N GLY A 733 -0.50 11.74 -39.98
CA GLY A 733 0.72 12.33 -40.52
C GLY A 733 1.83 11.30 -40.74
N GLY A 734 1.97 10.35 -39.81
CA GLY A 734 2.95 9.26 -39.93
C GLY A 734 2.64 8.26 -41.05
N GLU A 735 1.37 7.95 -41.29
CA GLU A 735 0.98 6.98 -42.32
C GLU A 735 1.04 7.59 -43.74
N PHE A 736 0.56 8.83 -43.91
CA PHE A 736 0.41 9.45 -45.24
C PHE A 736 1.39 10.60 -45.53
N ASN A 737 2.41 10.79 -44.70
CA ASN A 737 3.42 11.85 -44.84
C ASN A 737 2.80 13.27 -44.91
N ILE A 738 1.69 13.49 -44.20
CA ILE A 738 1.07 14.82 -44.08
C ILE A 738 1.83 15.61 -43.00
N PRO A 739 2.28 16.85 -43.26
CA PRO A 739 2.91 17.68 -42.24
C PRO A 739 2.04 17.81 -40.98
N HIS A 740 2.64 17.68 -39.79
CA HIS A 740 1.91 17.58 -38.52
C HIS A 740 0.89 18.70 -38.29
N GLY A 741 1.32 19.96 -38.39
CA GLY A 741 0.44 21.12 -38.22
C GLY A 741 -0.70 21.19 -39.25
N ARG A 742 -0.50 20.62 -40.45
CA ARG A 742 -1.56 20.50 -41.47
C ARG A 742 -2.59 19.45 -41.11
N ALA A 743 -2.14 18.28 -40.67
CA ALA A 743 -3.04 17.23 -40.17
C ALA A 743 -3.87 17.76 -38.99
N ASN A 744 -3.23 18.47 -38.05
CA ASN A 744 -3.90 19.12 -36.93
C ASN A 744 -4.96 20.14 -37.40
N ALA A 745 -4.62 21.00 -38.37
CA ALA A 745 -5.54 22.01 -38.90
C ALA A 745 -6.80 21.39 -39.55
N VAL A 746 -6.64 20.34 -40.34
CA VAL A 746 -7.75 19.64 -41.02
C VAL A 746 -8.68 18.96 -40.02
N LEU A 747 -8.13 18.32 -38.98
CA LEU A 747 -8.90 17.58 -37.98
C LEU A 747 -9.63 18.48 -36.97
N LEU A 748 -9.07 19.65 -36.65
CA LEU A 748 -9.51 20.50 -35.55
C LEU A 748 -11.00 20.88 -35.61
N PRO A 749 -11.57 21.34 -36.75
CA PRO A 749 -13.00 21.57 -36.87
C PRO A 749 -13.87 20.38 -36.46
N HIS A 750 -13.48 19.15 -36.84
CA HIS A 750 -14.25 17.94 -36.59
C HIS A 750 -14.11 17.50 -35.13
N VAL A 751 -12.92 17.62 -34.55
CA VAL A 751 -12.68 17.32 -33.12
C VAL A 751 -13.41 18.30 -32.21
N ILE A 752 -13.43 19.60 -32.53
CA ILE A 752 -14.22 20.60 -31.78
C ILE A 752 -15.70 20.18 -31.80
N ARG A 753 -16.25 19.86 -32.97
CA ARG A 753 -17.65 19.46 -33.10
C ARG A 753 -17.96 18.15 -32.34
N TYR A 754 -17.04 17.18 -32.35
CA TYR A 754 -17.17 15.94 -31.58
C TYR A 754 -17.15 16.19 -30.06
N ASN A 755 -16.18 16.98 -29.58
CA ASN A 755 -16.05 17.33 -28.17
C ASN A 755 -17.10 18.35 -27.70
N ALA A 756 -17.82 19.01 -28.61
CA ALA A 756 -18.95 19.88 -28.27
C ALA A 756 -20.26 19.11 -28.01
N GLN A 757 -20.31 17.82 -28.36
CA GLN A 757 -21.50 16.99 -28.14
C GLN A 757 -21.49 16.33 -26.76
N LYS A 758 -22.65 15.84 -26.33
CA LYS A 758 -22.78 15.05 -25.10
C LYS A 758 -21.87 13.81 -25.14
N PRO A 759 -21.11 13.51 -24.07
CA PRO A 759 -20.22 12.34 -24.05
C PRO A 759 -21.01 11.04 -24.09
N THR A 760 -20.60 10.14 -24.97
CA THR A 760 -20.94 8.71 -24.92
C THR A 760 -20.18 8.00 -23.81
N LYS A 761 -18.97 8.49 -23.48
CA LYS A 761 -18.12 7.99 -22.39
C LYS A 761 -17.37 9.13 -21.71
N PHE A 762 -17.29 9.05 -20.39
CA PHE A 762 -16.65 10.05 -19.51
C PHE A 762 -15.20 9.65 -19.20
N ALA A 763 -14.32 10.64 -19.06
CA ALA A 763 -12.93 10.41 -18.69
C ALA A 763 -12.78 10.14 -17.17
N ILE A 764 -11.76 9.34 -16.81
CA ILE A 764 -11.47 9.00 -15.42
C ILE A 764 -10.38 9.95 -14.89
N PHE A 765 -10.79 11.05 -14.28
CA PHE A 765 -9.86 11.97 -13.61
C PHE A 765 -10.51 12.61 -12.38
N PRO A 766 -9.84 12.65 -11.21
CA PRO A 766 -10.47 13.15 -9.98
C PRO A 766 -11.03 14.58 -10.04
N LYS A 767 -10.45 15.47 -10.86
CA LYS A 767 -10.94 16.85 -11.06
C LYS A 767 -12.08 16.96 -12.08
N TYR A 768 -12.34 15.90 -12.85
CA TYR A 768 -13.41 15.88 -13.84
C TYR A 768 -14.75 15.75 -13.11
N GLU A 769 -15.29 16.88 -12.69
CA GLU A 769 -16.54 16.98 -11.94
C GLU A 769 -17.76 17.07 -12.86
N LYS A 770 -17.60 17.76 -13.99
CA LYS A 770 -18.66 18.06 -14.97
C LYS A 770 -18.05 18.06 -16.36
N TYR A 771 -18.84 17.68 -17.35
CA TYR A 771 -18.49 17.90 -18.74
C TYR A 771 -18.79 19.35 -19.13
N VAL A 772 -17.78 20.06 -19.64
CA VAL A 772 -17.85 21.51 -19.92
C VAL A 772 -17.16 21.91 -21.23
N ALA A 773 -16.88 20.95 -22.11
CA ALA A 773 -16.11 21.20 -23.33
C ALA A 773 -16.84 22.12 -24.30
N ASP A 774 -18.13 21.88 -24.51
CA ASP A 774 -19.06 22.71 -25.26
C ASP A 774 -19.09 24.16 -24.76
N TYR A 775 -19.23 24.35 -23.44
CA TYR A 775 -19.18 25.68 -22.81
C TYR A 775 -17.83 26.37 -23.05
N ARG A 776 -16.72 25.62 -22.94
CA ARG A 776 -15.36 26.15 -23.14
C ARG A 776 -15.09 26.54 -24.60
N TYR A 777 -15.52 25.75 -25.57
CA TYR A 777 -15.43 26.14 -26.99
C TYR A 777 -16.23 27.40 -27.28
N ALA A 778 -17.45 27.50 -26.76
CA ALA A 778 -18.25 28.72 -26.87
C ALA A 778 -17.60 29.93 -26.19
N GLN A 779 -16.89 29.72 -25.07
CA GLN A 779 -16.17 30.79 -24.38
C GLN A 779 -15.03 31.37 -25.22
N ILE A 780 -14.32 30.55 -26.01
CA ILE A 780 -13.31 31.04 -26.96
C ILE A 780 -13.97 31.98 -27.98
N SER A 781 -15.12 31.58 -28.51
CA SER A 781 -15.89 32.38 -29.47
C SER A 781 -16.33 33.73 -28.88
N ARG A 782 -16.83 33.73 -27.64
CA ARG A 782 -17.18 34.97 -26.91
C ARG A 782 -15.98 35.85 -26.67
N PHE A 783 -14.84 35.28 -26.26
CA PHE A 783 -13.62 36.04 -25.96
C PHE A 783 -13.06 36.77 -27.20
N LEU A 784 -13.14 36.14 -28.38
CA LEU A 784 -12.65 36.70 -29.63
C LEU A 784 -13.71 37.50 -30.40
N ASN A 785 -14.93 37.60 -29.87
CA ASN A 785 -16.07 38.28 -30.47
C ASN A 785 -16.46 37.73 -31.86
N PHE A 786 -16.51 36.40 -32.02
CA PHE A 786 -16.98 35.78 -33.27
C PHE A 786 -18.52 35.77 -33.42
N GLY A 787 -19.26 36.17 -32.38
CA GLY A 787 -20.72 36.29 -32.40
C GLY A 787 -21.46 34.98 -32.08
N GLY A 788 -22.80 35.04 -32.13
CA GLY A 788 -23.72 33.94 -31.79
C GLY A 788 -24.44 34.17 -30.45
N GLU A 789 -25.74 33.88 -30.41
CA GLU A 789 -26.60 34.07 -29.23
C GLU A 789 -26.68 32.80 -28.38
N THR A 790 -26.62 31.63 -29.02
CA THR A 790 -26.62 30.31 -28.37
C THR A 790 -25.21 29.71 -28.28
N GLN A 791 -25.06 28.71 -27.40
CA GLN A 791 -23.77 28.02 -27.25
C GLN A 791 -23.39 27.27 -28.53
N GLU A 792 -24.37 26.63 -29.17
CA GLU A 792 -24.22 25.92 -30.43
C GLU A 792 -23.76 26.86 -31.55
N GLU A 793 -24.40 28.03 -31.70
CA GLU A 793 -23.99 29.05 -32.67
C GLU A 793 -22.57 29.56 -32.41
N GLN A 794 -22.21 29.78 -31.15
CA GLN A 794 -20.87 30.24 -30.77
C GLN A 794 -19.79 29.21 -31.12
N ILE A 795 -20.05 27.92 -30.93
CA ILE A 795 -19.14 26.83 -31.30
C ILE A 795 -19.00 26.74 -32.83
N GLU A 796 -20.10 26.84 -33.56
CA GLU A 796 -20.09 26.84 -35.03
C GLU A 796 -19.36 28.07 -35.60
N ASN A 797 -19.49 29.24 -34.97
CA ASN A 797 -18.74 30.44 -35.32
C ASN A 797 -17.23 30.30 -35.06
N LEU A 798 -16.83 29.62 -33.98
CA LEU A 798 -15.42 29.26 -33.77
C LEU A 798 -14.91 28.35 -34.88
N ILE A 799 -15.64 27.29 -35.21
CA ILE A 799 -15.30 26.38 -36.32
C ILE A 799 -15.18 27.15 -37.63
N LYS A 800 -16.12 28.06 -37.92
CA LYS A 800 -16.10 28.90 -39.11
C LYS A 800 -14.87 29.82 -39.14
N ALA A 801 -14.52 30.46 -38.03
CA ALA A 801 -13.34 31.32 -37.93
C ALA A 801 -12.04 30.53 -38.17
N ILE A 802 -11.95 29.30 -37.67
CA ILE A 802 -10.81 28.38 -37.93
C ILE A 802 -10.75 28.04 -39.43
N LYS A 803 -11.86 27.66 -40.05
CA LYS A 803 -11.91 27.37 -41.49
C LYS A 803 -11.56 28.61 -42.35
N GLU A 804 -12.00 29.80 -41.96
CA GLU A 804 -11.62 31.05 -42.62
C GLU A 804 -10.14 31.37 -42.47
N LEU A 805 -9.56 31.12 -41.30
CA LEU A 805 -8.12 31.24 -41.07
C LEU A 805 -7.34 30.29 -41.99
N MET A 806 -7.74 29.01 -42.08
CA MET A 806 -7.12 28.04 -43.00
C MET A 806 -7.17 28.51 -44.46
N ARG A 807 -8.31 29.06 -44.92
CA ARG A 807 -8.43 29.63 -46.28
C ARG A 807 -7.48 30.80 -46.50
N LYS A 808 -7.36 31.73 -45.53
CA LYS A 808 -6.42 32.86 -45.60
C LYS A 808 -4.96 32.40 -45.68
N LEU A 809 -4.66 31.22 -45.14
CA LEU A 809 -3.33 30.60 -45.15
C LEU A 809 -3.13 29.66 -46.36
N ASN A 810 -4.10 29.56 -47.26
CA ASN A 810 -4.07 28.68 -48.43
C ASN A 810 -3.80 27.20 -48.07
N MET A 811 -4.44 26.71 -47.00
CA MET A 811 -4.33 25.33 -46.53
C MET A 811 -5.44 24.44 -47.10
N PRO A 812 -5.20 23.13 -47.28
CA PRO A 812 -6.25 22.19 -47.61
C PRO A 812 -7.27 22.09 -46.48
N MET A 813 -8.53 21.84 -46.84
CA MET A 813 -9.68 21.77 -45.95
C MET A 813 -10.05 20.33 -45.56
N THR A 814 -9.57 19.33 -46.29
CA THR A 814 -9.87 17.91 -46.07
C THR A 814 -8.62 17.04 -46.17
N ILE A 815 -8.71 15.79 -45.68
CA ILE A 815 -7.62 14.81 -45.83
C ILE A 815 -7.43 14.45 -47.32
N ALA A 816 -8.52 14.37 -48.09
CA ALA A 816 -8.45 14.13 -49.54
C ALA A 816 -7.67 15.24 -50.28
N GLU A 817 -7.89 16.51 -49.93
CA GLU A 817 -7.16 17.65 -50.50
C GLU A 817 -5.67 17.67 -50.11
N CYS A 818 -5.26 16.89 -49.10
CA CYS A 818 -3.84 16.67 -48.78
C CYS A 818 -3.15 15.68 -49.72
N GLY A 819 -3.88 15.08 -50.68
CA GLY A 819 -3.34 14.14 -51.66
C GLY A 819 -3.42 12.66 -51.24
N VAL A 820 -4.23 12.33 -50.25
CA VAL A 820 -4.43 10.95 -49.76
C VAL A 820 -5.44 10.21 -50.65
N ASN A 821 -5.12 9.00 -51.08
CA ASN A 821 -6.03 8.17 -51.88
C ASN A 821 -7.13 7.54 -51.01
N GLU A 822 -8.37 7.53 -51.50
CA GLU A 822 -9.55 7.07 -50.75
C GLU A 822 -9.49 5.58 -50.38
N ALA A 823 -9.16 4.73 -51.35
CA ALA A 823 -9.13 3.28 -51.12
C ALA A 823 -8.04 2.90 -50.12
N GLU A 824 -6.88 3.56 -50.22
CA GLU A 824 -5.78 3.39 -49.28
C GLU A 824 -6.19 3.86 -47.88
N PHE A 825 -6.78 5.06 -47.76
CA PHE A 825 -7.27 5.61 -46.50
C PHE A 825 -8.27 4.68 -45.81
N LEU A 826 -9.31 4.24 -46.53
CA LEU A 826 -10.34 3.35 -45.99
C LEU A 826 -9.75 2.01 -45.53
N SER A 827 -8.72 1.49 -46.21
CA SER A 827 -8.04 0.25 -45.82
C SER A 827 -7.27 0.35 -44.49
N LYS A 828 -6.83 1.55 -44.12
CA LYS A 828 -6.03 1.84 -42.91
C LYS A 828 -6.82 2.46 -41.77
N LEU A 829 -8.04 2.90 -42.04
CA LEU A 829 -8.86 3.70 -41.15
C LEU A 829 -9.03 3.12 -39.74
N GLN A 830 -9.29 1.81 -39.65
CA GLN A 830 -9.45 1.13 -38.36
C GLN A 830 -8.15 1.13 -37.56
N ASP A 831 -7.02 0.75 -38.18
CA ASP A 831 -5.69 0.75 -37.54
C ASP A 831 -5.29 2.16 -37.07
N LEU A 832 -5.56 3.19 -37.87
CA LEU A 832 -5.31 4.58 -37.50
C LEU A 832 -6.09 5.01 -36.26
N ALA A 833 -7.35 4.58 -36.13
CA ALA A 833 -8.19 4.89 -34.98
C ALA A 833 -7.72 4.13 -33.73
N GLU A 834 -7.35 2.86 -33.85
CA GLU A 834 -6.81 2.06 -32.74
C GLU A 834 -5.48 2.63 -32.23
N ARG A 835 -4.57 2.97 -33.14
CA ARG A 835 -3.28 3.60 -32.80
C ARG A 835 -3.48 5.02 -32.23
N ALA A 836 -4.48 5.77 -32.69
CA ALA A 836 -4.81 7.07 -32.11
C ALA A 836 -5.37 6.90 -30.69
N PHE A 837 -6.22 5.92 -30.46
CA PHE A 837 -6.67 5.56 -29.11
C PHE A 837 -5.51 5.12 -28.22
N GLU A 838 -4.49 4.47 -28.81
CA GLU A 838 -3.25 4.12 -28.14
C GLU A 838 -2.39 5.37 -27.77
N ASP A 839 -2.60 6.53 -28.36
CA ASP A 839 -1.76 7.70 -28.08
C ASP A 839 -1.96 8.27 -26.65
N GLN A 840 -0.89 8.74 -26.02
CA GLN A 840 -0.91 9.29 -24.66
C GLN A 840 -1.84 10.52 -24.54
N CYS A 841 -1.97 11.31 -25.63
CA CYS A 841 -2.82 12.50 -25.67
C CYS A 841 -4.32 12.19 -25.54
N THR A 842 -4.74 10.97 -25.89
CA THR A 842 -6.16 10.57 -25.83
C THR A 842 -6.71 10.57 -24.40
N THR A 843 -5.86 10.24 -23.42
CA THR A 843 -6.26 10.09 -22.02
C THR A 843 -6.76 11.39 -21.38
N THR A 844 -6.37 12.53 -21.93
CA THR A 844 -6.66 13.87 -21.39
C THR A 844 -7.75 14.63 -22.13
N ASN A 845 -8.30 14.03 -23.19
CA ASN A 845 -9.40 14.63 -23.96
C ASN A 845 -10.68 14.77 -23.10
N PRO A 846 -11.44 15.88 -23.22
CA PRO A 846 -12.64 16.13 -22.41
C PRO A 846 -13.74 15.07 -22.56
N ARG A 847 -13.85 14.46 -23.74
CA ARG A 847 -14.74 13.34 -24.04
C ARG A 847 -13.89 12.11 -24.27
N TYR A 848 -14.02 11.08 -23.43
CA TYR A 848 -13.20 9.89 -23.63
C TYR A 848 -13.72 9.13 -24.85
N PRO A 849 -12.92 8.94 -25.92
CA PRO A 849 -13.46 8.41 -27.17
C PRO A 849 -13.65 6.89 -27.13
N LEU A 850 -14.57 6.41 -27.97
CA LEU A 850 -14.57 5.03 -28.47
C LEU A 850 -13.79 4.99 -29.80
N VAL A 851 -13.21 3.84 -30.15
CA VAL A 851 -12.43 3.67 -31.38
C VAL A 851 -13.30 3.94 -32.61
N GLU A 852 -14.55 3.48 -32.59
CA GLU A 852 -15.52 3.69 -33.66
C GLU A 852 -15.82 5.19 -33.85
N GLU A 853 -15.80 5.98 -32.78
CA GLU A 853 -16.00 7.43 -32.89
C GLU A 853 -14.78 8.13 -33.52
N LEU A 854 -13.57 7.65 -33.24
CA LEU A 854 -12.35 8.14 -33.89
C LEU A 854 -12.36 7.81 -35.39
N VAL A 855 -12.83 6.61 -35.77
CA VAL A 855 -13.08 6.22 -37.16
C VAL A 855 -14.03 7.21 -37.84
N GLU A 856 -15.14 7.55 -37.19
CA GLU A 856 -16.11 8.49 -37.75
C GLU A 856 -15.57 9.93 -37.88
N ILE A 857 -14.72 10.38 -36.95
CA ILE A 857 -14.04 11.68 -37.08
C ILE A 857 -13.14 11.69 -38.31
N TYR A 858 -12.34 10.64 -38.50
CA TYR A 858 -11.47 10.50 -39.67
C TYR A 858 -12.26 10.52 -40.99
N LYS A 859 -13.37 9.77 -41.08
CA LYS A 859 -14.22 9.78 -42.29
C LYS A 859 -14.74 11.17 -42.59
N LYS A 860 -15.29 11.87 -41.59
CA LYS A 860 -15.81 13.24 -41.76
C LYS A 860 -14.72 14.20 -42.20
N ALA A 861 -13.51 14.09 -41.63
CA ALA A 861 -12.36 14.90 -42.02
C ALA A 861 -11.84 14.59 -43.43
N TYR A 862 -12.02 13.36 -43.91
CA TYR A 862 -11.65 12.97 -45.27
C TYR A 862 -12.57 13.60 -46.32
N TYR A 863 -13.89 13.58 -46.09
CA TYR A 863 -14.88 14.11 -47.03
C TYR A 863 -15.24 15.58 -46.82
N GLY A 864 -14.90 16.16 -45.65
CA GLY A 864 -15.22 17.56 -45.31
C GLY A 864 -16.62 17.78 -44.74
N GLU A 865 -17.23 16.74 -44.16
CA GLU A 865 -18.63 16.69 -43.66
C GLU A 865 -18.83 17.27 -42.25
#